data_AF-A0A949D2N4-F1
#
_entry.id   AF-A0A949D2N4-F1
#
_cell.length_a   1.000
_cell.length_b   1.000
_cell.length_c   1.000
_cell.angle_alpha   90.00
_cell.angle_beta   90.00
_cell.angle_gamma   90.00
#
_symmetry.space_group_name_H-M   'P 1'
#
loop_
_entity.id
_entity.type
_entity.pdbx_description
1 polymer ?
#
loop_
_entity_poly.entity_id
_entity_poly.type
_entity_poly.pdbx_seq_one_letter_code
_entity_poly.pdbx_strand_id
1 'polypeptide(L)'
;MTAVAATLLGLSGGAALASGNGNPYSPSYGHAYRHGAIPTRAVQKKMKVWEAAHPSGMAATSTNTLYYGGGTSSSSQGNVGVMNGITKVYLVFYGSGWGTQSTDSKGDAVFSGDPNGAAQAAQEMFKGIGTGNELWSADLTQWCQGIASGSASCPSGTPASSFVPYQAGGILAGVWEDTSATTPINATGAQMAQEAINAAAHFGNTTAASNRHAYYVIMSATGDDPDNYQSPTQGYCAWHDWNGDSSLSGGAVSSPYGDIAFSNQPYNIDQGSSCGVGFVNSPGTLDGWTMTLGHEWHEMVSDQFPAGGWTATSGQENSDECAWIAAGSAGGAANVVMGTGTFTEQASWSNDTNACAISHPIVSHGSTGGTPTASFTDTISGLTVSFTDTSTDSGGTISSWSWNFGDSSTSTAQNPSHTYAAGGTYTVSETVTDGVSGTTSSISHTVTVTAPGGTPTANFSFTTNGLTANFTDSSTDSGGTIGSHSWNFGDSSTSTATSPSHTYAAAGTYSVSETVTDSVSGKTSSKTASVTVTSGGGGGNVLQNGVAVTGLSATTGNQLNYTMVVPAGATGLSFAISGGTGDADLYVKFGSAPTLTSYDCRPYITGNNETCNIATAQAGTYYVMLNAYASFSGVSLVGKYTAGGGGGGGGGSQLLGNTGFETGSAAPWTMTSGVLCDSSCGESPHAGTYYAYLDGYGTTHTDTVSQSVTIPSGVSKGTLQFYLHIDTAETTTTSKNDTFTVTLGSTTVATFSNLNAASGYQVHSYTVNVTPGSSLKLTFTGKENASLQTSFVIDDVTFTVQ
;
A
#
# COMPACT_ATOMS: atom_id res chain seq x y z
N MET A 1 53.42 -67.06 32.00
CA MET A 1 52.40 -68.05 31.61
C MET A 1 51.16 -67.66 32.40
N THR A 2 50.01 -67.23 31.90
CA THR A 2 49.24 -67.35 30.64
C THR A 2 47.92 -66.62 31.00
N ALA A 3 47.12 -65.93 30.18
CA ALA A 3 47.13 -65.54 28.80
C ALA A 3 46.13 -64.36 28.66
N VAL A 4 46.41 -63.49 27.70
CA VAL A 4 45.61 -62.49 26.99
C VAL A 4 44.10 -62.45 27.27
N ALA A 5 43.60 -61.28 27.69
CA ALA A 5 42.21 -60.87 27.59
C ALA A 5 41.98 -60.23 26.21
N ALA A 6 41.05 -60.80 25.42
CA ALA A 6 40.63 -60.28 24.12
C ALA A 6 39.18 -59.80 24.18
N THR A 7 38.98 -58.61 23.62
CA THR A 7 37.74 -57.91 23.32
C THR A 7 36.79 -58.72 22.44
N LEU A 8 35.48 -58.66 22.71
CA LEU A 8 34.42 -58.87 21.73
C LEU A 8 33.36 -57.78 21.87
N LEU A 9 33.12 -57.05 20.78
CA LEU A 9 31.97 -56.19 20.56
C LEU A 9 30.70 -57.05 20.41
N GLY A 10 29.59 -56.59 21.00
CA GLY A 10 28.25 -57.11 20.74
C GLY A 10 27.23 -55.97 20.77
N LEU A 11 26.76 -55.56 19.60
CA LEU A 11 25.58 -54.74 19.37
C LEU A 11 24.31 -55.62 19.43
N SER A 12 23.29 -55.18 20.16
CA SER A 12 21.84 -55.37 19.92
C SER A 12 21.11 -54.73 21.13
N GLY A 13 20.16 -53.81 21.01
CA GLY A 13 19.20 -53.56 19.94
C GLY A 13 18.03 -54.54 20.07
N GLY A 14 16.92 -54.12 20.68
CA GLY A 14 15.69 -54.91 20.72
C GLY A 14 14.69 -54.47 21.78
N ALA A 15 13.75 -53.63 21.36
CA ALA A 15 12.51 -53.35 22.06
C ALA A 15 11.75 -54.64 22.43
N ALA A 16 11.23 -54.71 23.64
CA ALA A 16 10.18 -55.65 24.00
C ALA A 16 8.83 -54.90 23.95
N LEU A 17 8.16 -55.07 22.82
CA LEU A 17 6.73 -54.85 22.63
C LEU A 17 5.94 -55.54 23.75
N ALA A 18 5.22 -54.78 24.56
CA ALA A 18 4.04 -55.27 25.23
C ALA A 18 2.84 -54.96 24.33
N SER A 19 2.51 -55.88 23.42
CA SER A 19 1.21 -55.88 22.74
C SER A 19 0.13 -56.28 23.75
N GLY A 20 -0.40 -55.31 24.48
CA GLY A 20 -1.63 -55.47 25.26
C GLY A 20 -2.86 -55.38 24.35
N ASN A 21 -3.91 -56.14 24.65
CA ASN A 21 -5.25 -56.01 24.04
C ASN A 21 -5.79 -54.57 24.24
N GLY A 22 -5.39 -53.62 23.40
CA GLY A 22 -5.95 -52.28 23.39
C GLY A 22 -7.40 -52.30 22.87
N ASN A 23 -8.18 -51.29 23.24
CA ASN A 23 -9.56 -51.13 22.79
C ASN A 23 -9.57 -50.97 21.26
N PRO A 24 -10.10 -51.93 20.47
CA PRO A 24 -10.05 -51.89 19.00
C PRO A 24 -10.89 -50.77 18.40
N TYR A 25 -11.75 -50.14 19.21
CA TYR A 25 -12.54 -48.98 18.82
C TYR A 25 -11.88 -47.66 19.19
N SER A 26 -10.78 -47.66 19.96
CA SER A 26 -10.04 -46.44 20.24
C SER A 26 -9.49 -45.84 18.94
N PRO A 27 -9.59 -44.52 18.72
CA PRO A 27 -8.91 -43.86 17.61
C PRO A 27 -7.39 -44.09 17.60
N SER A 28 -6.78 -44.32 18.77
CA SER A 28 -5.35 -44.66 18.92
C SER A 28 -5.01 -46.11 18.57
N TYR A 29 -6.00 -46.98 18.38
CA TYR A 29 -5.77 -48.39 18.05
C TYR A 29 -5.15 -48.52 16.66
N GLY A 30 -3.87 -48.88 16.59
CA GLY A 30 -3.12 -48.91 15.33
C GLY A 30 -2.62 -47.53 14.86
N HIS A 31 -2.87 -46.48 15.64
CA HIS A 31 -2.44 -45.09 15.40
C HIS A 31 -1.91 -44.51 16.72
N ALA A 32 -0.72 -44.93 17.14
CA ALA A 32 -0.18 -44.57 18.47
C ALA A 32 -0.11 -43.05 18.72
N TYR A 33 0.12 -42.26 17.67
CA TYR A 33 0.22 -40.80 17.68
C TYR A 33 -1.09 -40.05 17.94
N ARG A 34 -2.24 -40.72 17.82
CA ARG A 34 -3.55 -40.12 18.11
C ARG A 34 -3.83 -40.15 19.62
N HIS A 35 -2.93 -39.56 20.38
CA HIS A 35 -3.10 -39.30 21.80
C HIS A 35 -4.29 -38.34 21.99
N GLY A 36 -5.17 -38.60 22.97
CA GLY A 36 -6.33 -37.73 23.25
C GLY A 36 -7.42 -37.66 22.20
N ALA A 37 -7.30 -38.37 21.07
CA ALA A 37 -8.15 -38.12 19.92
C ALA A 37 -9.66 -38.27 20.23
N ILE A 38 -10.41 -37.18 20.10
CA ILE A 38 -11.85 -37.18 20.37
C ILE A 38 -12.59 -38.13 19.42
N PRO A 39 -13.12 -39.27 19.91
CA PRO A 39 -13.83 -40.21 19.05
C PRO A 39 -15.16 -39.63 18.61
N THR A 40 -15.67 -40.03 17.44
CA THR A 40 -17.08 -39.77 17.11
C THR A 40 -17.99 -40.37 18.19
N ARG A 41 -19.19 -39.82 18.40
CA ARG A 41 -20.14 -40.32 19.42
C ARG A 41 -20.46 -41.80 19.29
N ALA A 42 -20.56 -42.29 18.05
CA ALA A 42 -20.81 -43.70 17.77
C ALA A 42 -19.62 -44.59 18.19
N VAL A 43 -18.40 -44.13 17.93
CA VAL A 43 -17.16 -44.81 18.34
C VAL A 43 -17.00 -44.76 19.86
N GLN A 44 -17.23 -43.61 20.50
CA GLN A 44 -17.15 -43.48 21.95
C GLN A 44 -18.10 -44.45 22.68
N LYS A 45 -19.32 -44.62 22.15
CA LYS A 45 -20.27 -45.60 22.70
C LYS A 45 -19.73 -47.03 22.61
N LYS A 46 -19.07 -47.40 21.51
CA LYS A 46 -18.41 -48.71 21.37
C LYS A 46 -17.24 -48.85 22.33
N MET A 47 -16.45 -47.79 22.51
CA MET A 47 -15.33 -47.77 23.45
C MET A 47 -15.81 -48.02 24.88
N LYS A 48 -16.81 -47.27 25.37
CA LYS A 48 -17.39 -47.43 26.70
C LYS A 48 -17.97 -48.84 26.93
N VAL A 49 -18.61 -49.43 25.91
CA VAL A 49 -19.10 -50.82 25.97
C VAL A 49 -17.93 -51.82 26.06
N TRP A 50 -16.85 -51.59 25.32
CA TRP A 50 -15.67 -52.44 25.37
C TRP A 50 -14.97 -52.35 26.73
N GLU A 51 -14.76 -51.16 27.26
CA GLU A 51 -14.13 -50.91 28.56
C GLU A 51 -14.91 -51.56 29.70
N ALA A 52 -16.24 -51.42 29.71
CA ALA A 52 -17.10 -52.08 30.68
C ALA A 52 -16.99 -53.62 30.64
N ALA A 53 -16.67 -54.19 29.48
CA ALA A 53 -16.45 -55.63 29.30
C ALA A 53 -15.00 -56.08 29.59
N HIS A 54 -14.05 -55.14 29.69
CA HIS A 54 -12.61 -55.41 29.88
C HIS A 54 -12.01 -54.51 30.98
N PRO A 55 -12.50 -54.60 32.24
CA PRO A 55 -12.01 -53.76 33.32
C PRO A 55 -10.51 -53.99 33.61
N SER A 56 -9.73 -52.91 33.72
CA SER A 56 -8.31 -52.95 34.04
C SER A 56 -8.08 -53.36 35.51
N GLY A 57 -7.09 -54.22 35.77
CA GLY A 57 -6.86 -54.86 37.08
C GLY A 57 -6.22 -53.98 38.16
N MET A 58 -6.13 -52.66 37.98
CA MET A 58 -5.62 -51.73 39.00
C MET A 58 -6.78 -51.03 39.70
N ALA A 59 -6.87 -51.17 41.03
CA ALA A 59 -7.88 -50.51 41.84
C ALA A 59 -7.59 -49.00 41.92
N ALA A 60 -8.21 -48.22 41.03
CA ALA A 60 -8.17 -46.77 41.01
C ALA A 60 -9.23 -46.17 41.96
N THR A 61 -8.85 -45.13 42.70
CA THR A 61 -9.80 -44.20 43.32
C THR A 61 -10.46 -43.41 42.20
N SER A 62 -11.64 -43.85 41.77
CA SER A 62 -12.34 -43.44 40.54
C SER A 62 -11.57 -43.80 39.25
N THR A 63 -12.28 -44.24 38.22
CA THR A 63 -11.71 -44.75 36.95
C THR A 63 -11.01 -43.68 36.11
N ASN A 64 -11.07 -42.42 36.52
CA ASN A 64 -10.80 -41.24 35.70
C ASN A 64 -9.67 -40.37 36.29
N THR A 65 -8.97 -40.82 37.34
CA THR A 65 -7.86 -40.04 37.91
C THR A 65 -6.70 -39.96 36.92
N LEU A 66 -6.26 -38.74 36.62
CA LEU A 66 -5.09 -38.46 35.79
C LEU A 66 -3.80 -38.51 36.60
N TYR A 67 -2.72 -38.93 35.96
CA TYR A 67 -1.38 -39.02 36.54
C TYR A 67 -0.37 -38.34 35.62
N TYR A 68 0.56 -37.59 36.21
CA TYR A 68 1.64 -36.95 35.47
C TYR A 68 2.59 -37.99 34.85
N GLY A 69 2.78 -37.96 33.54
CA GLY A 69 3.60 -38.88 32.75
C GLY A 69 5.10 -38.72 32.99
N GLY A 70 5.53 -37.59 33.54
CA GLY A 70 6.93 -37.30 33.84
C GLY A 70 7.54 -36.23 32.96
N GLY A 71 6.81 -35.74 31.96
CA GLY A 71 7.26 -34.82 30.92
C GLY A 71 7.94 -35.54 29.77
N THR A 72 7.79 -34.99 28.57
CA THR A 72 8.54 -35.35 27.38
C THR A 72 9.84 -34.56 27.35
N SER A 73 10.97 -35.28 27.28
CA SER A 73 12.30 -34.68 27.21
C SER A 73 12.56 -34.13 25.80
N SER A 74 12.18 -32.88 25.59
CA SER A 74 12.52 -32.10 24.41
C SER A 74 14.01 -31.76 24.41
N SER A 75 14.65 -31.97 23.26
CA SER A 75 16.04 -31.59 23.05
C SER A 75 16.29 -30.07 23.10
N SER A 76 15.22 -29.27 22.92
CA SER A 76 15.30 -27.81 22.74
C SER A 76 14.50 -27.00 23.76
N GLN A 77 13.53 -27.62 24.44
CA GLN A 77 12.63 -26.97 25.41
C GLN A 77 12.66 -27.63 26.80
N GLY A 78 13.51 -28.65 26.99
CA GLY A 78 13.67 -29.35 28.26
C GLY A 78 12.55 -30.35 28.53
N ASN A 79 12.28 -30.63 29.80
CA ASN A 79 11.24 -31.58 30.17
C ASN A 79 9.87 -30.87 30.23
N VAL A 80 9.01 -31.18 29.26
CA VAL A 80 7.74 -30.48 29.04
C VAL A 80 6.58 -31.42 29.34
N GLY A 81 5.67 -30.99 30.21
CA GLY A 81 4.45 -31.75 30.51
C GLY A 81 3.18 -30.94 30.31
N VAL A 82 3.16 -29.67 30.71
CA VAL A 82 1.98 -28.79 30.58
C VAL A 82 2.38 -27.45 29.95
N MET A 83 1.42 -26.67 29.47
CA MET A 83 1.64 -25.27 29.13
C MET A 83 1.63 -24.41 30.40
N ASN A 84 2.77 -24.33 31.08
CA ASN A 84 2.96 -23.54 32.30
C ASN A 84 3.14 -22.02 32.06
N GLY A 85 2.52 -21.49 31.00
CA GLY A 85 2.56 -20.09 30.58
C GLY A 85 1.25 -19.71 29.87
N ILE A 86 1.09 -18.45 29.47
CA ILE A 86 -0.04 -18.05 28.63
C ILE A 86 0.13 -18.68 27.25
N THR A 87 -0.86 -19.48 26.86
CA THR A 87 -0.91 -20.17 25.57
C THR A 87 -1.16 -19.16 24.47
N LYS A 88 -0.40 -19.28 23.38
CA LYS A 88 -0.58 -18.53 22.14
C LYS A 88 -1.13 -19.48 21.08
N VAL A 89 -2.40 -19.30 20.73
CA VAL A 89 -3.08 -20.10 19.72
C VAL A 89 -2.90 -19.45 18.35
N TYR A 90 -2.40 -20.24 17.40
CA TYR A 90 -2.26 -19.87 16.01
C TYR A 90 -3.19 -20.74 15.17
N LEU A 91 -4.11 -20.09 14.47
CA LEU A 91 -5.06 -20.76 13.60
C LEU A 91 -4.50 -20.83 12.18
N VAL A 92 -4.36 -22.04 11.66
CA VAL A 92 -3.82 -22.31 10.33
C VAL A 92 -4.91 -22.90 9.47
N PHE A 93 -5.44 -22.11 8.54
CA PHE A 93 -6.39 -22.55 7.53
C PHE A 93 -5.61 -23.23 6.41
N TYR A 94 -5.42 -24.54 6.56
CA TYR A 94 -4.56 -25.32 5.69
C TYR A 94 -5.28 -25.63 4.39
N GLY A 95 -4.62 -25.27 3.29
CA GLY A 95 -4.99 -25.62 1.94
C GLY A 95 -5.94 -24.64 1.26
N SER A 96 -5.92 -24.65 -0.08
CA SER A 96 -6.78 -23.80 -0.93
C SER A 96 -8.29 -24.12 -0.89
N GLY A 97 -8.73 -25.11 -0.11
CA GLY A 97 -10.14 -25.50 0.01
C GLY A 97 -11.02 -24.46 0.71
N TRP A 98 -10.42 -23.55 1.49
CA TRP A 98 -11.12 -22.45 2.16
C TRP A 98 -11.64 -21.37 1.18
N GLY A 99 -11.12 -21.32 -0.04
CA GLY A 99 -11.62 -20.42 -1.09
C GLY A 99 -10.99 -19.02 -1.03
N THR A 100 -11.79 -17.96 -1.14
CA THR A 100 -11.29 -16.58 -1.08
C THR A 100 -11.45 -16.03 0.34
N GLN A 101 -10.34 -15.57 0.91
CA GLN A 101 -10.32 -14.85 2.19
C GLN A 101 -10.82 -13.40 2.04
N SER A 102 -11.60 -12.97 3.01
CA SER A 102 -11.98 -11.58 3.30
C SER A 102 -11.91 -11.33 4.80
N THR A 103 -12.23 -10.12 5.25
CA THR A 103 -12.25 -9.78 6.68
C THR A 103 -13.60 -9.19 7.06
N ASP A 104 -14.20 -9.64 8.16
CA ASP A 104 -15.46 -9.09 8.65
C ASP A 104 -15.27 -7.83 9.51
N SER A 105 -16.36 -7.31 10.07
CA SER A 105 -16.35 -6.11 10.92
C SER A 105 -15.65 -6.29 12.26
N LYS A 106 -15.36 -7.52 12.69
CA LYS A 106 -14.64 -7.86 13.93
C LYS A 106 -13.16 -8.10 13.69
N GLY A 107 -12.70 -7.99 12.44
CA GLY A 107 -11.34 -8.29 12.04
C GLY A 107 -11.08 -9.79 11.87
N ASP A 108 -12.11 -10.63 11.80
CA ASP A 108 -11.97 -12.07 11.58
C ASP A 108 -11.77 -12.39 10.12
N ALA A 109 -10.90 -13.36 9.83
CA ALA A 109 -10.80 -13.97 8.52
C ALA A 109 -12.11 -14.70 8.19
N VAL A 110 -12.65 -14.43 7.00
CA VAL A 110 -13.87 -15.02 6.46
C VAL A 110 -13.59 -15.64 5.11
N PHE A 111 -14.05 -16.87 4.92
CA PHE A 111 -13.69 -17.68 3.76
C PHE A 111 -14.93 -18.04 2.93
N SER A 112 -14.85 -17.87 1.61
CA SER A 112 -15.97 -18.18 0.71
C SER A 112 -16.32 -19.68 0.67
N GLY A 113 -15.36 -20.55 1.01
CA GLY A 113 -15.51 -22.00 1.11
C GLY A 113 -15.96 -22.49 2.49
N ASP A 114 -16.30 -21.59 3.42
CA ASP A 114 -16.80 -21.94 4.74
C ASP A 114 -18.32 -21.68 4.85
N PRO A 115 -19.17 -22.65 4.50
CA PRO A 115 -20.61 -22.45 4.46
C PRO A 115 -21.27 -22.27 5.84
N ASN A 116 -20.60 -22.64 6.93
CA ASN A 116 -21.17 -22.62 8.28
C ASN A 116 -20.55 -21.56 9.20
N GLY A 117 -19.55 -20.80 8.75
CA GLY A 117 -18.86 -19.80 9.56
C GLY A 117 -17.98 -20.40 10.67
N ALA A 118 -17.40 -21.58 10.42
CA ALA A 118 -16.48 -22.27 11.31
C ALA A 118 -15.21 -21.44 11.60
N ALA A 119 -14.69 -20.73 10.60
CA ALA A 119 -13.50 -19.90 10.71
C ALA A 119 -13.69 -18.73 11.69
N GLN A 120 -14.80 -18.01 11.57
CA GLN A 120 -15.14 -16.93 12.49
C GLN A 120 -15.41 -17.47 13.90
N ALA A 121 -16.10 -18.60 14.01
CA ALA A 121 -16.38 -19.22 15.31
C ALA A 121 -15.09 -19.61 16.04
N ALA A 122 -14.10 -20.20 15.35
CA ALA A 122 -12.81 -20.55 15.94
C ALA A 122 -12.05 -19.31 16.42
N GLN A 123 -11.96 -18.27 15.59
CA GLN A 123 -11.27 -17.02 15.95
C GLN A 123 -11.93 -16.35 17.16
N GLU A 124 -13.24 -16.19 17.13
CA GLU A 124 -13.97 -15.54 18.22
C GLU A 124 -13.90 -16.36 19.51
N MET A 125 -13.95 -17.69 19.44
CA MET A 125 -13.78 -18.57 20.61
C MET A 125 -12.41 -18.33 21.27
N PHE A 126 -11.31 -18.44 20.52
CA PHE A 126 -9.96 -18.26 21.07
C PHE A 126 -9.65 -16.81 21.49
N LYS A 127 -10.23 -15.80 20.83
CA LYS A 127 -10.23 -14.41 21.32
C LYS A 127 -11.02 -14.25 22.63
N GLY A 128 -12.04 -15.08 22.83
CA GLY A 128 -12.98 -15.00 23.94
C GLY A 128 -12.51 -15.65 25.23
N ILE A 129 -11.72 -16.71 25.16
CA ILE A 129 -11.23 -17.45 26.33
C ILE A 129 -10.58 -16.49 27.34
N GLY A 130 -11.02 -16.58 28.60
CA GLY A 130 -10.54 -15.72 29.69
C GLY A 130 -10.84 -14.22 29.58
N THR A 131 -11.70 -13.76 28.67
CA THR A 131 -12.12 -12.34 28.56
C THR A 131 -13.51 -12.05 29.13
N GLY A 132 -14.34 -13.09 29.33
CA GLY A 132 -15.73 -12.99 29.79
C GLY A 132 -15.95 -13.25 31.29
N ASN A 133 -14.88 -13.35 32.08
CA ASN A 133 -14.90 -13.97 33.42
C ASN A 133 -15.42 -15.42 33.42
N GLU A 134 -15.28 -16.10 32.29
CA GLU A 134 -15.63 -17.51 32.18
C GLU A 134 -14.68 -18.35 33.06
N LEU A 135 -15.24 -19.33 33.77
CA LEU A 135 -14.49 -20.23 34.66
C LEU A 135 -14.32 -21.63 34.07
N TRP A 136 -14.64 -21.81 32.79
CA TRP A 136 -14.46 -23.05 32.06
C TRP A 136 -12.97 -23.37 31.90
N SER A 137 -12.15 -22.42 31.44
CA SER A 137 -10.69 -22.59 31.32
C SER A 137 -9.93 -22.67 32.65
N ALA A 138 -10.57 -22.29 33.75
CA ALA A 138 -9.95 -22.28 35.07
C ALA A 138 -9.64 -23.69 35.61
N ASP A 139 -10.28 -24.72 35.08
CA ASP A 139 -9.99 -26.11 35.42
C ASP A 139 -8.53 -26.48 35.14
N LEU A 140 -7.96 -25.91 34.08
CA LEU A 140 -6.58 -26.16 33.68
C LEU A 140 -5.57 -25.73 34.74
N THR A 141 -5.91 -24.78 35.60
CA THR A 141 -5.00 -24.21 36.61
C THR A 141 -4.53 -25.22 37.65
N GLN A 142 -5.20 -26.37 37.79
CA GLN A 142 -4.78 -27.42 38.72
C GLN A 142 -3.53 -28.19 38.25
N TRP A 143 -3.25 -28.20 36.94
CA TRP A 143 -2.21 -29.03 36.34
C TRP A 143 -0.83 -28.36 36.45
N CYS A 144 0.20 -29.17 36.72
CA CYS A 144 1.58 -28.69 36.83
C CYS A 144 2.58 -29.66 36.21
N GLN A 145 3.82 -29.21 36.04
CA GLN A 145 4.94 -30.04 35.59
C GLN A 145 6.15 -29.99 36.52
N GLY A 146 7.17 -30.79 36.21
CA GLY A 146 8.41 -30.84 37.00
C GLY A 146 8.28 -31.61 38.31
N ILE A 147 7.25 -32.44 38.42
CA ILE A 147 6.99 -33.33 39.57
C ILE A 147 7.32 -34.78 39.21
N ALA A 148 7.21 -35.71 40.16
CA ALA A 148 7.48 -37.12 39.91
C ALA A 148 6.44 -37.73 38.96
N SER A 149 6.89 -38.55 38.00
CA SER A 149 6.00 -39.37 37.17
C SER A 149 5.12 -40.28 38.04
N GLY A 150 3.86 -40.44 37.66
CA GLY A 150 2.83 -41.16 38.42
C GLY A 150 2.19 -40.36 39.57
N SER A 151 2.48 -39.05 39.68
CA SER A 151 1.81 -38.20 40.67
C SER A 151 0.37 -37.91 40.24
N ALA A 152 -0.61 -38.11 41.12
CA ALA A 152 -2.02 -37.80 40.87
C ALA A 152 -2.42 -36.35 41.23
N SER A 153 -1.51 -35.60 41.86
CA SER A 153 -1.70 -34.20 42.24
C SER A 153 -0.35 -33.50 42.36
N CYS A 154 -0.38 -32.17 42.24
CA CYS A 154 0.79 -31.32 42.41
C CYS A 154 1.17 -31.21 43.91
N PRO A 155 2.39 -31.58 44.32
CA PRO A 155 2.80 -31.51 45.72
C PRO A 155 2.77 -30.09 46.30
N SER A 156 2.52 -29.98 47.61
CA SER A 156 2.62 -28.72 48.33
C SER A 156 4.03 -28.13 48.21
N GLY A 157 4.14 -26.86 47.79
CA GLY A 157 5.43 -26.20 47.57
C GLY A 157 5.98 -26.31 46.14
N THR A 158 5.23 -26.94 45.22
CA THR A 158 5.47 -26.82 43.79
C THR A 158 5.49 -25.33 43.41
N PRO A 159 6.52 -24.82 42.70
CA PRO A 159 6.56 -23.41 42.31
C PRO A 159 5.34 -23.04 41.47
N ALA A 160 4.77 -21.85 41.69
CA ALA A 160 3.64 -21.35 40.91
C ALA A 160 3.92 -21.34 39.40
N SER A 161 5.17 -21.06 39.00
CA SER A 161 5.62 -21.10 37.60
C SER A 161 5.60 -22.50 36.96
N SER A 162 5.37 -23.56 37.72
CA SER A 162 5.23 -24.93 37.20
C SER A 162 3.78 -25.28 36.87
N PHE A 163 2.82 -24.48 37.31
CA PHE A 163 1.39 -24.69 37.04
C PHE A 163 0.98 -24.02 35.73
N VAL A 164 -0.07 -24.56 35.12
CA VAL A 164 -0.78 -23.85 34.06
C VAL A 164 -1.41 -22.60 34.66
N PRO A 165 -1.14 -21.41 34.12
CA PRO A 165 -1.78 -20.20 34.59
C PRO A 165 -3.21 -20.07 34.02
N TYR A 166 -4.07 -19.28 34.67
CA TYR A 166 -5.40 -18.99 34.13
C TYR A 166 -5.27 -18.16 32.83
N GLN A 167 -5.90 -18.61 31.75
CA GLN A 167 -5.68 -18.10 30.39
C GLN A 167 -6.48 -16.81 30.12
N ALA A 168 -6.18 -15.75 30.87
CA ALA A 168 -6.86 -14.46 30.80
C ALA A 168 -6.49 -13.67 29.54
N GLY A 169 -7.44 -12.87 29.03
CA GLY A 169 -7.18 -11.83 28.03
C GLY A 169 -7.36 -12.23 26.57
N GLY A 170 -7.78 -13.47 26.30
CA GLY A 170 -7.86 -14.01 24.94
C GLY A 170 -6.51 -14.60 24.53
N ILE A 171 -6.55 -15.76 23.88
CA ILE A 171 -5.35 -16.55 23.57
C ILE A 171 -5.07 -16.66 22.07
N LEU A 172 -5.91 -16.09 21.21
CA LEU A 172 -5.66 -16.05 19.78
C LEU A 172 -4.50 -15.08 19.47
N ALA A 173 -3.36 -15.62 19.05
CA ALA A 173 -2.15 -14.87 18.74
C ALA A 173 -1.95 -14.62 17.24
N GLY A 174 -2.59 -15.39 16.36
CA GLY A 174 -2.48 -15.18 14.92
C GLY A 174 -3.37 -16.11 14.09
N VAL A 175 -3.60 -15.69 12.85
CA VAL A 175 -4.40 -16.40 11.85
C VAL A 175 -3.65 -16.38 10.53
N TRP A 176 -3.52 -17.54 9.88
CA TRP A 176 -2.86 -17.68 8.59
C TRP A 176 -3.65 -18.62 7.67
N GLU A 177 -3.92 -18.18 6.45
CA GLU A 177 -4.37 -19.04 5.36
C GLU A 177 -3.16 -19.49 4.56
N ASP A 178 -2.88 -20.80 4.58
CA ASP A 178 -1.86 -21.37 3.69
C ASP A 178 -2.49 -21.92 2.41
N THR A 179 -2.46 -21.09 1.36
CA THR A 179 -2.90 -21.50 0.02
C THR A 179 -1.78 -22.11 -0.82
N SER A 180 -0.62 -22.44 -0.25
CA SER A 180 0.53 -22.96 -0.99
C SER A 180 0.23 -24.28 -1.72
N ALA A 181 -0.74 -25.06 -1.24
CA ALA A 181 -1.23 -26.29 -1.85
C ALA A 181 -2.72 -26.55 -1.50
N THR A 182 -3.32 -27.61 -2.04
CA THR A 182 -4.56 -28.20 -1.50
C THR A 182 -4.21 -29.10 -0.32
N THR A 183 -5.03 -29.11 0.73
CA THR A 183 -4.86 -30.07 1.83
C THR A 183 -4.92 -31.49 1.28
N PRO A 184 -3.95 -32.36 1.60
CA PRO A 184 -4.02 -33.74 1.16
C PRO A 184 -5.24 -34.45 1.77
N ILE A 185 -6.02 -35.13 0.92
CA ILE A 185 -7.22 -35.91 1.34
C ILE A 185 -6.88 -36.96 2.41
N ASN A 186 -5.62 -37.41 2.53
CA ASN A 186 -5.16 -38.28 3.60
C ASN A 186 -3.85 -37.76 4.17
N ALA A 187 -3.83 -36.48 4.57
CA ALA A 187 -2.65 -35.88 5.18
C ALA A 187 -2.13 -36.76 6.31
N THR A 188 -0.85 -37.12 6.27
CA THR A 188 -0.24 -37.89 7.36
C THR A 188 0.09 -36.96 8.53
N GLY A 189 0.32 -37.53 9.72
CA GLY A 189 0.76 -36.80 10.90
C GLY A 189 2.02 -35.96 10.63
N ALA A 190 2.98 -36.53 9.90
CA ALA A 190 4.17 -35.81 9.45
C ALA A 190 3.86 -34.61 8.52
N GLN A 191 2.85 -34.69 7.66
CA GLN A 191 2.46 -33.56 6.80
C GLN A 191 1.84 -32.42 7.63
N MET A 192 1.04 -32.76 8.63
CA MET A 192 0.47 -31.77 9.55
C MET A 192 1.52 -31.15 10.47
N ALA A 193 2.47 -31.95 10.98
CA ALA A 193 3.62 -31.45 11.72
C ALA A 193 4.46 -30.49 10.87
N GLN A 194 4.69 -30.82 9.60
CA GLN A 194 5.39 -29.93 8.67
C GLN A 194 4.63 -28.61 8.45
N GLU A 195 3.31 -28.67 8.37
CA GLU A 195 2.47 -27.48 8.24
C GLU A 195 2.54 -26.59 9.50
N ALA A 196 2.52 -27.19 10.69
CA ALA A 196 2.74 -26.45 11.94
C ALA A 196 4.13 -25.78 11.99
N ILE A 197 5.17 -26.42 11.44
CA ILE A 197 6.50 -25.81 11.30
C ILE A 197 6.49 -24.62 10.34
N ASN A 198 5.76 -24.73 9.22
CA ASN A 198 5.59 -23.63 8.27
C ASN A 198 4.86 -22.44 8.94
N ALA A 199 3.82 -22.72 9.70
CA ALA A 199 3.09 -21.72 10.46
C ALA A 199 3.98 -21.04 11.51
N ALA A 200 4.81 -21.80 12.22
CA ALA A 200 5.79 -21.24 13.16
C ALA A 200 6.74 -20.26 12.46
N ALA A 201 7.22 -20.58 11.25
CA ALA A 201 8.01 -19.66 10.45
C ALA A 201 7.21 -18.42 10.04
N HIS A 202 5.97 -18.60 9.58
CA HIS A 202 5.08 -17.52 9.14
C HIS A 202 4.85 -16.48 10.24
N PHE A 203 4.54 -16.94 11.46
CA PHE A 203 4.30 -16.06 12.61
C PHE A 203 5.59 -15.55 13.28
N GLY A 204 6.76 -15.85 12.74
CA GLY A 204 8.04 -15.41 13.30
C GLY A 204 8.47 -16.16 14.57
N ASN A 205 7.81 -17.27 14.90
CA ASN A 205 8.16 -18.14 16.03
C ASN A 205 9.35 -19.05 15.65
N THR A 206 10.50 -18.44 15.38
CA THR A 206 11.66 -19.13 14.81
C THR A 206 12.63 -19.71 15.85
N THR A 207 12.19 -19.90 17.10
CA THR A 207 13.03 -20.43 18.18
C THR A 207 12.26 -21.40 19.08
N ALA A 208 12.98 -22.30 19.75
CA ALA A 208 12.40 -23.20 20.74
C ALA A 208 11.67 -22.44 21.87
N ALA A 209 12.23 -21.30 22.29
CA ALA A 209 11.63 -20.44 23.31
C ALA A 209 10.30 -19.83 22.85
N SER A 210 10.22 -19.31 21.62
CA SER A 210 8.96 -18.76 21.08
C SER A 210 7.87 -19.82 20.91
N ASN A 211 8.25 -21.09 20.68
CA ASN A 211 7.30 -22.19 20.54
C ASN A 211 6.92 -22.89 21.85
N ARG A 212 7.56 -22.55 22.98
CA ARG A 212 7.32 -23.26 24.25
C ARG A 212 5.86 -23.17 24.70
N HIS A 213 5.17 -22.06 24.42
CA HIS A 213 3.76 -21.86 24.77
C HIS A 213 2.91 -21.54 23.53
N ALA A 214 3.35 -21.99 22.36
CA ALA A 214 2.61 -21.86 21.11
C ALA A 214 1.82 -23.14 20.82
N TYR A 215 0.61 -22.98 20.31
CA TYR A 215 -0.26 -24.06 19.86
C TYR A 215 -0.75 -23.77 18.44
N TYR A 216 -0.45 -24.65 17.49
CA TYR A 216 -0.84 -24.50 16.09
C TYR A 216 -2.04 -25.41 15.78
N VAL A 217 -3.20 -24.82 15.54
CA VAL A 217 -4.42 -25.56 15.16
C VAL A 217 -4.48 -25.63 13.64
N ILE A 218 -4.23 -26.82 13.09
CA ILE A 218 -4.23 -27.05 11.64
C ILE A 218 -5.64 -27.43 11.20
N MET A 219 -6.32 -26.51 10.53
CA MET A 219 -7.71 -26.65 10.13
C MET A 219 -7.85 -26.95 8.65
N SER A 220 -8.65 -27.96 8.31
CA SER A 220 -8.95 -28.33 6.92
C SER A 220 -10.34 -27.86 6.50
N ALA A 221 -10.54 -27.61 5.20
CA ALA A 221 -11.80 -27.08 4.67
C ALA A 221 -12.90 -28.16 4.61
N THR A 222 -14.15 -27.73 4.39
CA THR A 222 -15.28 -28.66 4.18
C THR A 222 -15.03 -29.57 2.98
N GLY A 223 -15.36 -30.85 3.13
CA GLY A 223 -15.16 -31.89 2.12
C GLY A 223 -13.77 -32.55 2.14
N ASP A 224 -12.78 -31.99 2.85
CA ASP A 224 -11.49 -32.65 3.07
C ASP A 224 -11.61 -33.78 4.11
N ASP A 225 -10.71 -34.75 4.07
CA ASP A 225 -10.68 -35.91 4.98
C ASP A 225 -9.28 -36.17 5.61
N PRO A 226 -8.62 -35.13 6.16
CA PRO A 226 -7.24 -35.26 6.63
C PRO A 226 -7.11 -36.40 7.66
N ASP A 227 -6.11 -37.25 7.45
CA ASP A 227 -5.86 -38.44 8.27
C ASP A 227 -7.06 -39.42 8.37
N ASN A 228 -7.98 -39.38 7.40
CA ASN A 228 -9.14 -40.28 7.27
C ASN A 228 -10.04 -40.26 8.52
N TYR A 229 -10.36 -39.05 9.00
CA TYR A 229 -11.16 -38.84 10.20
C TYR A 229 -12.60 -39.37 10.06
N GLN A 230 -13.10 -39.42 8.81
CA GLN A 230 -14.44 -39.95 8.51
C GLN A 230 -14.50 -41.49 8.48
N SER A 231 -13.43 -42.18 8.89
CA SER A 231 -13.35 -43.64 8.93
C SER A 231 -14.57 -44.27 9.62
N PRO A 232 -15.30 -45.19 8.95
CA PRO A 232 -16.50 -45.82 9.51
C PRO A 232 -16.21 -46.81 10.66
N THR A 233 -14.94 -47.21 10.83
CA THR A 233 -14.53 -48.18 11.85
C THR A 233 -14.00 -47.54 13.11
N GLN A 234 -13.22 -46.46 12.99
CA GLN A 234 -12.50 -45.83 14.11
C GLN A 234 -12.79 -44.34 14.30
N GLY A 235 -13.40 -43.66 13.31
CA GLY A 235 -13.42 -42.20 13.14
C GLY A 235 -13.44 -41.31 14.39
N TYR A 236 -12.77 -40.17 14.26
CA TYR A 236 -12.53 -39.17 15.29
C TYR A 236 -12.99 -37.79 14.79
N CYS A 237 -12.99 -36.79 15.66
CA CYS A 237 -13.43 -35.43 15.32
C CYS A 237 -12.28 -34.40 15.35
N ALA A 238 -11.20 -34.67 16.07
CA ALA A 238 -9.95 -33.93 16.13
C ALA A 238 -8.89 -34.79 16.87
N TRP A 239 -7.63 -34.34 16.90
CA TRP A 239 -6.56 -34.85 17.77
C TRP A 239 -5.38 -33.86 17.82
N HIS A 240 -4.52 -33.93 18.85
CA HIS A 240 -3.31 -33.13 18.97
C HIS A 240 -2.05 -33.98 19.16
N ASP A 241 -0.88 -33.42 18.79
CA ASP A 241 0.42 -34.07 18.91
C ASP A 241 1.57 -33.03 18.73
N TRP A 242 2.80 -33.49 18.55
CA TRP A 242 3.98 -32.65 18.33
C TRP A 242 4.92 -33.23 17.27
N ASN A 243 5.69 -32.35 16.64
CA ASN A 243 6.49 -32.72 15.47
C ASN A 243 7.55 -33.80 15.72
N GLY A 244 8.01 -33.96 16.97
CA GLY A 244 9.04 -34.95 17.31
C GLY A 244 8.51 -36.30 17.73
N ASP A 245 7.19 -36.53 17.73
CA ASP A 245 6.68 -37.88 17.95
C ASP A 245 7.06 -38.80 16.77
N SER A 246 7.86 -39.80 17.08
CA SER A 246 8.28 -40.83 16.13
C SER A 246 7.15 -41.74 15.66
N SER A 247 6.01 -41.74 16.37
CA SER A 247 4.88 -42.60 16.08
C SER A 247 3.89 -41.99 15.07
N LEU A 248 4.02 -40.69 14.75
CA LEU A 248 3.27 -40.01 13.69
C LEU A 248 3.23 -40.85 12.40
N SER A 249 2.11 -40.83 11.69
CA SER A 249 2.09 -41.39 10.33
C SER A 249 3.04 -40.58 9.43
N GLY A 250 4.07 -41.25 8.89
CA GLY A 250 5.20 -40.62 8.21
C GLY A 250 6.43 -40.33 9.09
N GLY A 251 6.33 -40.55 10.40
CA GLY A 251 7.39 -40.38 11.40
C GLY A 251 7.56 -38.93 11.87
N ALA A 252 8.46 -38.74 12.83
CA ALA A 252 8.83 -37.44 13.36
C ALA A 252 9.40 -36.51 12.27
N VAL A 253 9.10 -35.21 12.38
CA VAL A 253 9.57 -34.15 11.50
C VAL A 253 10.50 -33.23 12.26
N SER A 254 11.74 -33.10 11.78
CA SER A 254 12.72 -32.20 12.40
C SER A 254 12.34 -30.74 12.15
N SER A 255 12.33 -29.94 13.22
CA SER A 255 12.07 -28.50 13.15
C SER A 255 13.34 -27.71 13.52
N PRO A 256 13.73 -26.68 12.75
CA PRO A 256 14.81 -25.77 13.15
C PRO A 256 14.38 -24.83 14.30
N TYR A 257 13.10 -24.79 14.65
CA TYR A 257 12.51 -23.86 15.62
C TYR A 257 12.19 -24.52 16.97
N GLY A 258 12.81 -25.67 17.24
CA GLY A 258 12.49 -26.51 18.39
C GLY A 258 11.20 -27.31 18.19
N ASP A 259 10.72 -27.94 19.26
CA ASP A 259 9.53 -28.76 19.20
C ASP A 259 8.26 -27.89 19.13
N ILE A 260 7.32 -28.32 18.28
CA ILE A 260 6.13 -27.62 17.83
C ILE A 260 4.92 -28.47 18.20
N ALA A 261 4.06 -27.90 19.04
CA ALA A 261 2.82 -28.50 19.50
C ALA A 261 1.69 -28.11 18.54
N PHE A 262 0.94 -29.08 18.01
CA PHE A 262 -0.10 -28.83 17.01
C PHE A 262 -1.32 -29.74 17.15
N SER A 263 -2.41 -29.42 16.46
CA SER A 263 -3.55 -30.32 16.31
C SER A 263 -4.04 -30.43 14.89
N ASN A 264 -4.68 -31.55 14.59
CA ASN A 264 -5.52 -31.74 13.43
C ASN A 264 -6.97 -31.42 13.78
N GLN A 265 -7.50 -30.33 13.21
CA GLN A 265 -8.89 -29.95 13.30
C GLN A 265 -9.56 -30.10 11.91
N PRO A 266 -10.04 -31.31 11.54
CA PRO A 266 -10.82 -31.46 10.32
C PRO A 266 -12.14 -30.69 10.41
N TYR A 267 -12.75 -30.33 9.28
CA TYR A 267 -14.09 -29.70 9.19
C TYR A 267 -15.20 -30.64 9.68
N ASN A 268 -15.22 -30.95 10.97
CA ASN A 268 -15.98 -32.03 11.56
C ASN A 268 -17.51 -31.80 11.59
N ILE A 269 -17.95 -30.61 11.19
CA ILE A 269 -19.34 -30.30 10.88
C ILE A 269 -19.85 -31.24 9.77
N ASP A 270 -18.98 -31.69 8.86
CA ASP A 270 -19.32 -32.66 7.80
C ASP A 270 -19.76 -34.02 8.35
N GLN A 271 -19.34 -34.37 9.58
CA GLN A 271 -19.79 -35.57 10.29
C GLN A 271 -21.16 -35.40 10.96
N GLY A 272 -21.75 -34.20 10.87
CA GLY A 272 -23.05 -33.88 11.43
C GLY A 272 -23.14 -34.23 12.91
N SER A 273 -24.25 -34.86 13.30
CA SER A 273 -24.50 -35.20 14.70
C SER A 273 -23.48 -36.17 15.33
N SER A 274 -22.63 -36.84 14.52
CA SER A 274 -21.58 -37.76 15.00
C SER A 274 -20.43 -37.03 15.68
N CYS A 275 -20.14 -35.80 15.25
CA CYS A 275 -19.16 -34.91 15.86
C CYS A 275 -19.84 -33.69 16.51
N GLY A 276 -21.11 -33.81 16.91
CA GLY A 276 -21.72 -32.85 17.83
C GLY A 276 -22.57 -31.74 17.21
N VAL A 277 -22.83 -31.74 15.90
CA VAL A 277 -23.81 -30.80 15.31
C VAL A 277 -25.17 -30.97 15.99
N GLY A 278 -25.65 -29.90 16.61
CA GLY A 278 -26.89 -29.82 17.37
C GLY A 278 -26.88 -30.56 18.71
N PHE A 279 -25.72 -30.70 19.34
CA PHE A 279 -25.58 -31.46 20.59
C PHE A 279 -26.13 -30.71 21.81
N VAL A 280 -25.99 -29.38 21.85
CA VAL A 280 -26.49 -28.52 22.94
C VAL A 280 -27.63 -27.64 22.44
N ASN A 281 -27.49 -27.09 21.24
CA ASN A 281 -28.43 -26.16 20.62
C ASN A 281 -29.20 -26.83 19.47
N SER A 282 -30.40 -26.34 19.16
CA SER A 282 -31.20 -26.87 18.04
C SER A 282 -31.83 -25.74 17.20
N PRO A 283 -31.34 -25.49 15.96
CA PRO A 283 -30.14 -26.08 15.36
C PRO A 283 -28.86 -25.50 15.97
N GLY A 284 -27.88 -26.36 16.26
CA GLY A 284 -26.56 -25.99 16.77
C GLY A 284 -25.47 -26.38 15.79
N THR A 285 -25.42 -25.74 14.62
CA THR A 285 -24.54 -26.17 13.51
C THR A 285 -23.06 -26.23 13.91
N LEU A 286 -22.64 -25.27 14.74
CA LEU A 286 -21.25 -25.13 15.21
C LEU A 286 -20.99 -25.80 16.56
N ASP A 287 -21.99 -26.46 17.17
CA ASP A 287 -21.83 -27.04 18.51
C ASP A 287 -20.64 -27.98 18.58
N GLY A 288 -20.58 -28.92 17.64
CA GLY A 288 -19.48 -29.87 17.52
C GLY A 288 -18.13 -29.23 17.28
N TRP A 289 -18.12 -28.20 16.44
CA TRP A 289 -16.91 -27.51 16.02
C TRP A 289 -16.20 -26.85 17.21
N THR A 290 -16.91 -26.01 17.97
CA THR A 290 -16.32 -25.32 19.13
C THR A 290 -15.98 -26.31 20.23
N MET A 291 -16.84 -27.32 20.48
CA MET A 291 -16.55 -28.36 21.48
C MET A 291 -15.25 -29.10 21.21
N THR A 292 -14.98 -29.46 19.95
CA THR A 292 -13.72 -30.16 19.61
C THR A 292 -12.49 -29.26 19.67
N LEU A 293 -12.63 -27.98 19.29
CA LEU A 293 -11.54 -27.02 19.45
C LEU A 293 -11.18 -26.82 20.93
N GLY A 294 -12.20 -26.69 21.79
CA GLY A 294 -12.02 -26.56 23.23
C GLY A 294 -11.49 -27.83 23.90
N HIS A 295 -11.87 -29.02 23.38
CA HIS A 295 -11.37 -30.32 23.82
C HIS A 295 -9.87 -30.45 23.59
N GLU A 296 -9.43 -30.33 22.32
CA GLU A 296 -8.01 -30.47 21.99
C GLU A 296 -7.16 -29.40 22.66
N TRP A 297 -7.72 -28.20 22.86
CA TRP A 297 -7.03 -27.15 23.59
C TRP A 297 -6.81 -27.51 25.07
N HIS A 298 -7.81 -28.05 25.77
CA HIS A 298 -7.66 -28.46 27.17
C HIS A 298 -6.62 -29.58 27.32
N GLU A 299 -6.62 -30.54 26.39
CA GLU A 299 -5.68 -31.65 26.43
C GLU A 299 -4.28 -31.18 26.14
N MET A 300 -4.08 -30.43 25.05
CA MET A 300 -2.81 -29.80 24.70
C MET A 300 -2.21 -28.94 25.84
N VAL A 301 -3.05 -28.26 26.63
CA VAL A 301 -2.55 -27.48 27.77
C VAL A 301 -2.08 -28.39 28.92
N SER A 302 -2.74 -29.52 29.14
CA SER A 302 -2.41 -30.49 30.19
C SER A 302 -1.41 -31.58 29.80
N ASP A 303 -1.20 -31.78 28.50
CA ASP A 303 -0.23 -32.70 27.89
C ASP A 303 0.28 -32.13 26.57
N GLN A 304 1.21 -31.19 26.66
CA GLN A 304 1.65 -30.46 25.47
C GLN A 304 2.36 -31.35 24.44
N PHE A 305 3.12 -32.33 24.91
CA PHE A 305 3.89 -33.26 24.07
C PHE A 305 3.51 -34.68 24.48
N PRO A 306 2.39 -35.19 23.95
CA PRO A 306 1.86 -36.46 24.38
C PRO A 306 2.84 -37.63 24.22
N ALA A 307 2.83 -38.62 25.11
CA ALA A 307 2.08 -38.70 26.37
C ALA A 307 2.93 -38.25 27.59
N GLY A 308 3.38 -36.99 27.59
CA GLY A 308 4.32 -36.46 28.59
C GLY A 308 3.65 -35.83 29.81
N GLY A 309 2.42 -35.35 29.67
CA GLY A 309 1.65 -34.58 30.63
C GLY A 309 0.71 -35.43 31.46
N TRP A 310 -0.55 -35.04 31.61
CA TRP A 310 -1.48 -35.67 32.56
C TRP A 310 -2.46 -36.61 31.86
N THR A 311 -2.33 -37.92 32.10
CA THR A 311 -3.17 -38.96 31.49
C THR A 311 -3.68 -39.95 32.52
N ALA A 312 -4.87 -40.50 32.30
CA ALA A 312 -5.39 -41.62 33.07
C ALA A 312 -4.62 -42.91 32.73
N THR A 313 -4.74 -43.94 33.58
CA THR A 313 -4.12 -45.25 33.30
C THR A 313 -4.67 -45.96 32.06
N SER A 314 -5.85 -45.54 31.59
CA SER A 314 -6.46 -45.94 30.30
C SER A 314 -5.80 -45.28 29.10
N GLY A 315 -4.99 -44.23 29.32
CA GLY A 315 -4.43 -43.35 28.29
C GLY A 315 -5.33 -42.18 27.91
N GLN A 316 -6.51 -42.04 28.53
CA GLN A 316 -7.39 -40.89 28.31
C GLN A 316 -6.84 -39.63 28.96
N GLU A 317 -7.03 -38.50 28.30
CA GLU A 317 -6.66 -37.18 28.81
C GLU A 317 -7.84 -36.49 29.51
N ASN A 318 -7.66 -35.23 29.90
CA ASN A 318 -8.65 -34.55 30.74
C ASN A 318 -10.00 -34.38 30.03
N SER A 319 -10.01 -34.21 28.71
CA SER A 319 -11.23 -33.91 27.97
C SER A 319 -11.89 -35.18 27.43
N ASP A 320 -11.11 -36.21 27.11
CA ASP A 320 -11.57 -37.57 26.83
C ASP A 320 -12.54 -38.11 27.89
N GLU A 321 -12.15 -37.98 29.17
CA GLU A 321 -12.92 -38.47 30.32
C GLU A 321 -14.32 -37.81 30.41
N CYS A 322 -14.48 -36.65 29.79
CA CYS A 322 -15.68 -35.84 29.81
C CYS A 322 -16.35 -35.70 28.43
N ALA A 323 -15.83 -36.38 27.41
CA ALA A 323 -16.32 -36.26 26.05
C ALA A 323 -17.78 -36.72 25.93
N TRP A 324 -18.56 -35.95 25.17
CA TRP A 324 -19.96 -36.24 24.83
C TRP A 324 -20.92 -36.46 26.01
N ILE A 325 -20.65 -35.89 27.19
CA ILE A 325 -21.64 -35.84 28.28
C ILE A 325 -22.75 -34.86 27.90
N ALA A 326 -23.99 -35.33 27.90
CA ALA A 326 -25.14 -34.57 27.41
C ALA A 326 -25.43 -33.31 28.24
N ALA A 327 -25.83 -32.24 27.56
CA ALA A 327 -26.23 -30.99 28.21
C ALA A 327 -27.32 -31.19 29.26
N GLY A 328 -27.23 -30.43 30.35
CA GLY A 328 -28.11 -30.55 31.52
C GLY A 328 -27.80 -31.72 32.45
N SER A 329 -26.83 -32.58 32.11
CA SER A 329 -26.25 -33.56 33.03
C SER A 329 -25.14 -32.94 33.87
N ALA A 330 -24.83 -33.52 35.03
CA ALA A 330 -23.65 -33.11 35.80
C ALA A 330 -22.38 -33.32 34.95
N GLY A 331 -21.55 -32.29 34.82
CA GLY A 331 -20.38 -32.29 33.94
C GLY A 331 -20.69 -32.39 32.44
N GLY A 332 -21.93 -32.07 32.04
CA GLY A 332 -22.33 -32.07 30.64
C GLY A 332 -21.87 -30.84 29.88
N ALA A 333 -21.85 -30.98 28.55
CA ALA A 333 -21.58 -29.87 27.65
C ALA A 333 -22.60 -28.73 27.84
N ALA A 334 -22.18 -27.49 27.63
CA ALA A 334 -23.02 -26.32 27.80
C ALA A 334 -22.55 -25.16 26.91
N ASN A 335 -23.40 -24.15 26.80
CA ASN A 335 -23.01 -22.86 26.25
C ASN A 335 -22.18 -22.09 27.29
N VAL A 336 -20.93 -21.80 26.97
CA VAL A 336 -20.01 -20.98 27.77
C VAL A 336 -20.02 -19.56 27.21
N VAL A 337 -20.27 -18.58 28.08
CA VAL A 337 -20.28 -17.16 27.71
C VAL A 337 -18.86 -16.60 27.86
N MET A 338 -18.30 -16.13 26.76
CA MET A 338 -16.98 -15.50 26.66
C MET A 338 -17.14 -14.02 26.26
N GLY A 339 -16.05 -13.23 26.25
CA GLY A 339 -16.15 -11.80 25.94
C GLY A 339 -16.55 -11.49 24.50
N THR A 340 -16.31 -12.41 23.57
CA THR A 340 -16.58 -12.29 22.13
C THR A 340 -17.89 -12.95 21.69
N GLY A 341 -18.49 -13.79 22.55
CA GLY A 341 -19.66 -14.56 22.16
C GLY A 341 -20.03 -15.66 23.15
N THR A 342 -20.86 -16.59 22.70
CA THR A 342 -21.26 -17.77 23.45
C THR A 342 -20.97 -18.98 22.59
N PHE A 343 -20.18 -19.90 23.13
CA PHE A 343 -19.67 -21.06 22.40
C PHE A 343 -20.08 -22.33 23.11
N THR A 344 -20.37 -23.37 22.34
CA THR A 344 -20.72 -24.67 22.91
C THR A 344 -19.44 -25.37 23.30
N GLU A 345 -19.28 -25.68 24.58
CA GLU A 345 -18.09 -26.35 25.11
C GLU A 345 -18.47 -27.61 25.87
N GLN A 346 -17.54 -28.55 25.94
CA GLN A 346 -17.62 -29.68 26.87
C GLN A 346 -16.84 -29.39 28.15
N ALA A 347 -17.17 -30.11 29.22
CA ALA A 347 -16.39 -30.09 30.44
C ALA A 347 -15.03 -30.79 30.23
N SER A 348 -14.07 -30.48 31.09
CA SER A 348 -12.81 -31.21 31.28
C SER A 348 -12.78 -31.87 32.65
N TRP A 349 -11.99 -32.92 32.81
CA TRP A 349 -11.85 -33.64 34.07
C TRP A 349 -11.00 -32.86 35.05
N SER A 350 -11.49 -32.75 36.27
CA SER A 350 -10.79 -32.17 37.42
C SER A 350 -10.40 -33.28 38.41
N ASN A 351 -9.10 -33.43 38.68
CA ASN A 351 -8.62 -34.33 39.74
C ASN A 351 -8.92 -33.79 41.14
N ASP A 352 -8.85 -32.47 41.34
CA ASP A 352 -9.04 -31.86 42.65
C ASP A 352 -10.51 -31.87 43.12
N THR A 353 -11.47 -31.79 42.20
CA THR A 353 -12.91 -31.98 42.49
C THR A 353 -13.41 -33.40 42.16
N ASN A 354 -12.60 -34.20 41.46
CA ASN A 354 -12.92 -35.56 41.01
C ASN A 354 -14.25 -35.60 40.23
N ALA A 355 -14.39 -34.69 39.25
CA ALA A 355 -15.58 -34.55 38.42
C ALA A 355 -15.25 -33.87 37.08
N CYS A 356 -16.13 -34.05 36.09
CA CYS A 356 -16.12 -33.22 34.89
C CYS A 356 -16.64 -31.81 35.23
N ALA A 357 -15.79 -30.80 35.01
CA ALA A 357 -16.05 -29.41 35.32
C ALA A 357 -16.26 -28.60 34.03
N ILE A 358 -17.48 -28.07 33.85
CA ILE A 358 -17.76 -27.03 32.85
C ILE A 358 -17.44 -25.62 33.40
N SER A 359 -17.15 -25.55 34.70
CA SER A 359 -16.72 -24.36 35.42
C SER A 359 -15.96 -24.80 36.67
N HIS A 360 -14.82 -24.16 36.92
CA HIS A 360 -13.93 -24.47 38.03
C HIS A 360 -13.41 -23.18 38.69
N PRO A 361 -13.23 -23.12 40.03
CA PRO A 361 -12.54 -22.01 40.66
C PRO A 361 -11.09 -21.89 40.14
N ILE A 362 -10.59 -20.66 39.97
CA ILE A 362 -9.16 -20.46 39.67
C ILE A 362 -8.34 -20.90 40.88
N VAL A 363 -7.43 -21.87 40.70
CA VAL A 363 -6.56 -22.35 41.77
C VAL A 363 -5.25 -21.55 41.74
N SER A 364 -5.01 -20.75 42.78
CA SER A 364 -3.85 -19.85 42.83
C SER A 364 -2.55 -20.50 43.31
N HIS A 365 -2.60 -21.72 43.87
CA HIS A 365 -1.42 -22.50 44.31
C HIS A 365 -0.39 -21.73 45.15
N GLY A 366 -0.84 -20.75 45.94
CA GLY A 366 0.06 -19.90 46.73
C GLY A 366 0.78 -18.80 45.94
N SER A 367 0.48 -18.63 44.65
CA SER A 367 0.71 -17.36 43.96
C SER A 367 -0.07 -16.27 44.71
N THR A 368 0.65 -15.28 45.20
CA THR A 368 0.06 -14.05 45.75
C THR A 368 -0.24 -13.02 44.66
N GLY A 369 -0.09 -13.41 43.39
CA GLY A 369 0.15 -12.48 42.29
C GLY A 369 1.52 -11.81 42.38
N GLY A 370 1.89 -11.13 41.30
CA GLY A 370 3.13 -10.37 41.16
C GLY A 370 2.87 -9.01 40.53
N THR A 371 3.82 -8.09 40.63
CA THR A 371 3.75 -6.87 39.83
C THR A 371 4.17 -7.23 38.40
N PRO A 372 3.29 -7.06 37.40
CA PRO A 372 3.65 -7.38 36.03
C PRO A 372 4.78 -6.46 35.56
N THR A 373 5.45 -6.83 34.48
CA THR A 373 6.42 -5.97 33.78
C THR A 373 5.82 -5.57 32.45
N ALA A 374 5.36 -4.32 32.36
CA ALA A 374 4.82 -3.75 31.13
C ALA A 374 5.92 -3.60 30.07
N SER A 375 5.64 -4.01 28.83
CA SER A 375 6.55 -3.91 27.70
C SER A 375 5.77 -4.03 26.40
N PHE A 376 6.07 -3.18 25.41
CA PHE A 376 5.49 -3.31 24.07
C PHE A 376 6.47 -2.96 22.96
N THR A 377 6.12 -3.33 21.74
CA THR A 377 6.77 -2.87 20.50
C THR A 377 5.75 -2.19 19.58
N ASP A 378 6.23 -1.38 18.63
CA ASP A 378 5.38 -0.66 17.68
C ASP A 378 5.92 -0.75 16.25
N THR A 379 4.99 -0.71 15.28
CA THR A 379 5.29 -0.60 13.84
C THR A 379 4.51 0.57 13.26
N ILE A 380 5.20 1.49 12.57
CA ILE A 380 4.64 2.77 12.09
C ILE A 380 4.48 2.74 10.57
N SER A 381 3.30 3.18 10.10
CA SER A 381 3.00 3.39 8.68
C SER A 381 2.20 4.69 8.50
N GLY A 382 2.90 5.77 8.13
CA GLY A 382 2.29 7.11 8.05
C GLY A 382 1.74 7.55 9.41
N LEU A 383 0.44 7.83 9.46
CA LEU A 383 -0.28 8.21 10.68
C LEU A 383 -0.77 7.02 11.51
N THR A 384 -0.64 5.80 11.01
CA THR A 384 -1.12 4.60 11.71
C THR A 384 0.03 3.87 12.39
N VAL A 385 -0.21 3.43 13.62
CA VAL A 385 0.73 2.66 14.43
C VAL A 385 0.04 1.40 14.90
N SER A 386 0.68 0.25 14.68
CA SER A 386 0.25 -1.02 15.26
C SER A 386 1.15 -1.37 16.44
N PHE A 387 0.52 -1.64 17.58
CA PHE A 387 1.21 -1.97 18.83
C PHE A 387 1.11 -3.47 19.10
N THR A 388 2.19 -4.05 19.64
CA THR A 388 2.24 -5.44 20.07
C THR A 388 2.69 -5.49 21.54
N ASP A 389 1.82 -6.00 22.41
CA ASP A 389 2.14 -6.28 23.81
C ASP A 389 3.20 -7.37 23.91
N THR A 390 4.17 -7.14 24.77
CA THR A 390 5.26 -8.08 25.13
C THR A 390 5.45 -8.16 26.65
N SER A 391 4.46 -7.70 27.41
CA SER A 391 4.47 -7.67 28.86
C SER A 391 4.52 -9.07 29.45
N THR A 392 5.07 -9.18 30.64
CA THR A 392 5.20 -10.47 31.35
C THR A 392 4.69 -10.34 32.78
N ASP A 393 4.15 -11.42 33.33
CA ASP A 393 3.92 -11.56 34.75
C ASP A 393 4.53 -12.87 35.23
N SER A 394 5.50 -12.76 36.13
CA SER A 394 6.21 -13.93 36.70
C SER A 394 5.48 -14.54 37.90
N GLY A 395 4.55 -13.80 38.50
CA GLY A 395 3.77 -14.21 39.66
C GLY A 395 2.34 -14.62 39.30
N GLY A 396 1.85 -14.28 38.12
CA GLY A 396 0.46 -14.48 37.75
C GLY A 396 0.24 -14.34 36.25
N THR A 397 -0.89 -13.74 35.89
CA THR A 397 -1.27 -13.51 34.49
C THR A 397 -1.70 -12.08 34.32
N ILE A 398 -1.52 -11.51 33.13
CA ILE A 398 -2.05 -10.18 32.85
C ILE A 398 -3.55 -10.34 32.55
N SER A 399 -4.39 -9.68 33.35
CA SER A 399 -5.85 -9.71 33.23
C SER A 399 -6.44 -8.57 32.41
N SER A 400 -5.71 -7.47 32.24
CA SER A 400 -6.17 -6.33 31.46
C SER A 400 -5.03 -5.46 30.96
N TRP A 401 -5.28 -4.84 29.81
CA TRP A 401 -4.45 -3.82 29.17
C TRP A 401 -5.19 -2.51 29.12
N SER A 402 -4.48 -1.42 29.30
CA SER A 402 -4.98 -0.07 29.14
C SER A 402 -3.94 0.76 28.39
N TRP A 403 -4.25 1.05 27.14
CA TRP A 403 -3.46 1.89 26.27
C TRP A 403 -3.93 3.34 26.34
N ASN A 404 -2.98 4.26 26.37
CA ASN A 404 -3.20 5.68 26.09
C ASN A 404 -2.24 6.07 24.98
N PHE A 405 -2.77 6.53 23.85
CA PHE A 405 -1.97 6.84 22.68
C PHE A 405 -1.35 8.24 22.71
N GLY A 406 -1.54 9.01 23.78
CA GLY A 406 -0.99 10.35 23.93
C GLY A 406 -1.74 11.44 23.18
N ASP A 407 -2.88 11.13 22.55
CA ASP A 407 -3.76 12.05 21.84
C ASP A 407 -5.21 12.06 22.39
N SER A 408 -5.37 11.66 23.66
CA SER A 408 -6.64 11.43 24.39
C SER A 408 -7.44 10.19 24.00
N SER A 409 -7.03 9.44 22.98
CA SER A 409 -7.62 8.14 22.67
C SER A 409 -6.99 7.01 23.49
N THR A 410 -7.76 5.94 23.68
CA THR A 410 -7.41 4.81 24.53
C THR A 410 -7.86 3.49 23.90
N SER A 411 -7.24 2.39 24.30
CA SER A 411 -7.70 1.03 23.95
C SER A 411 -7.53 0.08 25.11
N THR A 412 -8.37 -0.95 25.16
CA THR A 412 -8.22 -2.10 26.09
C THR A 412 -7.87 -3.39 25.36
N ALA A 413 -7.70 -3.35 24.03
CA ALA A 413 -7.20 -4.49 23.29
C ALA A 413 -5.74 -4.76 23.65
N GLN A 414 -5.32 -6.01 23.69
CA GLN A 414 -3.93 -6.37 23.95
C GLN A 414 -2.98 -5.82 22.86
N ASN A 415 -3.34 -5.97 21.58
CA ASN A 415 -2.55 -5.53 20.43
C ASN A 415 -3.33 -4.51 19.58
N PRO A 416 -3.45 -3.24 19.99
CA PRO A 416 -4.25 -2.27 19.26
C PRO A 416 -3.53 -1.72 18.02
N SER A 417 -4.31 -1.26 17.05
CA SER A 417 -3.85 -0.34 16.00
C SER A 417 -4.52 1.01 16.20
N HIS A 418 -3.76 2.10 16.03
CA HIS A 418 -4.24 3.47 16.22
C HIS A 418 -3.80 4.39 15.08
N THR A 419 -4.69 5.25 14.62
CA THR A 419 -4.41 6.25 13.57
C THR A 419 -4.52 7.65 14.15
N TYR A 420 -3.41 8.39 14.15
CA TYR A 420 -3.37 9.77 14.64
C TYR A 420 -3.95 10.75 13.62
N ALA A 421 -4.62 11.80 14.10
CA ALA A 421 -5.20 12.83 13.22
C ALA A 421 -4.15 13.73 12.55
N ALA A 422 -2.96 13.86 13.15
CA ALA A 422 -1.88 14.71 12.65
C ALA A 422 -0.52 14.07 12.92
N GLY A 423 0.48 14.43 12.10
CA GLY A 423 1.87 14.07 12.37
C GLY A 423 2.35 14.72 13.66
N GLY A 424 3.19 14.01 14.41
CA GLY A 424 3.70 14.46 15.70
C GLY A 424 4.42 13.36 16.46
N THR A 425 5.02 13.73 17.59
CA THR A 425 5.56 12.78 18.56
C THR A 425 4.55 12.64 19.70
N TYR A 426 4.10 11.41 19.92
CA TYR A 426 3.12 11.05 20.93
C TYR A 426 3.76 10.16 21.98
N THR A 427 3.43 10.38 23.25
CA THR A 427 3.84 9.49 24.33
C THR A 427 2.77 8.43 24.51
N VAL A 428 3.06 7.22 24.04
CA VAL A 428 2.16 6.08 24.17
C VAL A 428 2.49 5.35 25.45
N SER A 429 1.48 5.07 26.27
CA SER A 429 1.63 4.27 27.48
C SER A 429 0.74 3.05 27.45
N GLU A 430 1.31 1.92 27.86
CA GLU A 430 0.58 0.72 28.17
C GLU A 430 0.57 0.54 29.69
N THR A 431 -0.58 0.16 30.25
CA THR A 431 -0.71 -0.30 31.63
C THR A 431 -1.29 -1.70 31.63
N VAL A 432 -0.61 -2.63 32.29
CA VAL A 432 -1.04 -4.02 32.46
C VAL A 432 -1.36 -4.32 33.91
N THR A 433 -2.38 -5.13 34.16
CA THR A 433 -2.85 -5.50 35.50
C THR A 433 -2.69 -7.00 35.73
N ASP A 434 -2.06 -7.42 36.83
CA ASP A 434 -2.02 -8.82 37.24
C ASP A 434 -3.43 -9.30 37.64
N GLY A 435 -3.81 -10.46 37.15
CA GLY A 435 -5.10 -11.12 37.36
C GLY A 435 -5.26 -11.75 38.74
N VAL A 436 -4.18 -11.97 39.49
CA VAL A 436 -4.27 -12.52 40.85
C VAL A 436 -4.22 -11.41 41.89
N SER A 437 -3.19 -10.55 41.87
CA SER A 437 -3.02 -9.49 42.87
C SER A 437 -3.79 -8.20 42.55
N GLY A 438 -4.18 -7.99 41.28
CA GLY A 438 -4.73 -6.72 40.81
C GLY A 438 -3.68 -5.61 40.72
N THR A 439 -2.39 -5.90 40.92
CA THR A 439 -1.34 -4.88 40.84
C THR A 439 -1.08 -4.50 39.38
N THR A 440 -0.74 -3.23 39.16
CA THR A 440 -0.54 -2.68 37.81
C THR A 440 0.91 -2.30 37.56
N SER A 441 1.34 -2.41 36.31
CA SER A 441 2.62 -1.90 35.82
C SER A 441 2.40 -1.11 34.55
N SER A 442 3.21 -0.08 34.32
CA SER A 442 3.10 0.76 33.13
C SER A 442 4.46 1.07 32.53
N ILE A 443 4.49 1.10 31.21
CA ILE A 443 5.63 1.51 30.40
C ILE A 443 5.16 2.59 29.42
N SER A 444 6.05 3.48 29.01
CA SER A 444 5.75 4.51 28.01
C SER A 444 6.88 4.66 27.01
N HIS A 445 6.53 4.70 25.72
CA HIS A 445 7.44 5.00 24.62
C HIS A 445 7.01 6.28 23.89
N THR A 446 7.96 6.95 23.25
CA THR A 446 7.64 8.02 22.30
C THR A 446 7.55 7.46 20.89
N VAL A 447 6.37 7.58 20.28
CA VAL A 447 6.16 7.20 18.89
C VAL A 447 6.09 8.48 18.06
N THR A 448 6.87 8.55 16.98
CA THR A 448 6.81 9.68 16.05
C THR A 448 6.14 9.22 14.78
N VAL A 449 4.90 9.68 14.58
CA VAL A 449 4.19 9.48 13.32
C VAL A 449 4.34 10.72 12.48
N THR A 450 4.61 10.53 11.19
CA THR A 450 4.58 11.60 10.22
C THR A 450 3.35 11.39 9.37
N ALA A 451 2.58 12.46 9.15
CA ALA A 451 1.68 12.44 8.00
C ALA A 451 2.54 12.06 6.79
N PRO A 452 2.01 11.26 5.85
CA PRO A 452 2.67 11.09 4.57
C PRO A 452 3.08 12.49 4.07
N GLY A 453 4.26 12.59 3.48
CA GLY A 453 4.69 13.79 2.77
C GLY A 453 4.56 13.55 1.28
N GLY A 454 4.08 14.54 0.55
CA GLY A 454 3.96 14.49 -0.91
C GLY A 454 4.95 15.42 -1.59
N THR A 455 5.26 15.14 -2.85
CA THR A 455 5.67 16.24 -3.74
C THR A 455 4.36 16.86 -4.23
N PRO A 456 4.04 18.12 -3.88
CA PRO A 456 2.83 18.75 -4.38
C PRO A 456 2.89 18.83 -5.90
N THR A 457 1.76 18.98 -6.57
CA THR A 457 1.69 19.27 -8.00
C THR A 457 1.20 20.70 -8.15
N ALA A 458 2.12 21.60 -8.50
CA ALA A 458 1.78 22.99 -8.79
C ALA A 458 0.90 23.05 -10.03
N ASN A 459 -0.22 23.75 -9.94
CA ASN A 459 -1.09 23.94 -11.08
C ASN A 459 -1.91 25.21 -10.93
N PHE A 460 -1.92 26.05 -11.96
CA PHE A 460 -2.82 27.18 -12.04
C PHE A 460 -3.37 27.37 -13.45
N SER A 461 -4.47 28.10 -13.51
CA SER A 461 -5.01 28.69 -14.72
C SER A 461 -5.02 30.22 -14.59
N PHE A 462 -5.21 30.92 -15.70
CA PHE A 462 -5.28 32.37 -15.69
C PHE A 462 -6.21 32.88 -16.79
N THR A 463 -6.70 34.10 -16.59
CA THR A 463 -7.38 34.90 -17.62
C THR A 463 -6.70 36.25 -17.75
N THR A 464 -6.59 36.78 -18.97
CA THR A 464 -6.00 38.10 -19.22
C THR A 464 -7.04 39.06 -19.80
N ASN A 465 -7.02 40.29 -19.32
CA ASN A 465 -7.82 41.40 -19.84
C ASN A 465 -6.95 42.64 -19.95
N GLY A 466 -6.50 42.95 -21.17
CA GLY A 466 -5.47 43.97 -21.40
C GLY A 466 -4.19 43.62 -20.65
N LEU A 467 -3.71 44.55 -19.82
CA LEU A 467 -2.49 44.40 -19.03
C LEU A 467 -2.70 43.66 -17.69
N THR A 468 -3.92 43.25 -17.34
CA THR A 468 -4.20 42.57 -16.07
C THR A 468 -4.40 41.07 -16.30
N ALA A 469 -3.70 40.25 -15.50
CA ALA A 469 -3.88 38.81 -15.41
C ALA A 469 -4.49 38.42 -14.05
N ASN A 470 -5.54 37.60 -14.07
CA ASN A 470 -6.13 37.02 -12.87
C ASN A 470 -5.81 35.53 -12.84
N PHE A 471 -5.20 35.07 -11.76
CA PHE A 471 -4.74 33.69 -11.59
C PHE A 471 -5.70 32.90 -10.69
N THR A 472 -5.83 31.61 -10.96
CA THR A 472 -6.59 30.67 -10.15
C THR A 472 -5.74 29.45 -9.90
N ASP A 473 -5.37 29.24 -8.64
CA ASP A 473 -4.66 28.05 -8.18
C ASP A 473 -5.58 26.83 -8.24
N SER A 474 -4.98 25.72 -8.64
CA SER A 474 -5.58 24.40 -8.79
C SER A 474 -4.57 23.31 -8.40
N SER A 475 -3.54 23.69 -7.63
CA SER A 475 -2.49 22.81 -7.16
C SER A 475 -3.05 21.75 -6.21
N THR A 476 -2.46 20.57 -6.23
CA THR A 476 -2.90 19.44 -5.39
C THR A 476 -1.73 18.84 -4.64
N ASP A 477 -1.99 18.25 -3.48
CA ASP A 477 -1.01 17.43 -2.78
C ASP A 477 -1.67 16.11 -2.35
N SER A 478 -1.40 15.03 -3.10
CA SER A 478 -1.99 13.72 -2.84
C SER A 478 -1.37 13.03 -1.62
N GLY A 479 -0.18 13.48 -1.22
CA GLY A 479 0.58 12.92 -0.12
C GLY A 479 0.61 13.84 1.09
N GLY A 480 -0.13 14.95 1.14
CA GLY A 480 0.03 15.98 2.17
C GLY A 480 -0.95 17.14 2.02
N THR A 481 -0.55 18.33 2.48
CA THR A 481 -1.30 19.57 2.29
C THR A 481 -0.36 20.70 1.86
N ILE A 482 -0.82 21.61 1.00
CA ILE A 482 -0.02 22.76 0.56
C ILE A 482 0.08 23.78 1.70
N GLY A 483 1.30 24.00 2.19
CA GLY A 483 1.60 24.91 3.29
C GLY A 483 1.86 26.36 2.85
N SER A 484 2.30 26.59 1.61
CA SER A 484 2.55 27.94 1.09
C SER A 484 2.54 28.05 -0.42
N HIS A 485 2.25 29.27 -0.91
CA HIS A 485 2.28 29.68 -2.31
C HIS A 485 3.30 30.80 -2.51
N SER A 486 4.02 30.77 -3.63
CA SER A 486 4.94 31.82 -4.04
C SER A 486 4.82 32.06 -5.54
N TRP A 487 4.36 33.24 -5.91
CA TRP A 487 4.20 33.68 -7.28
C TRP A 487 5.34 34.61 -7.71
N ASN A 488 5.86 34.40 -8.91
CA ASN A 488 6.71 35.35 -9.63
C ASN A 488 6.02 35.68 -10.95
N PHE A 489 5.68 36.96 -11.16
CA PHE A 489 4.90 37.36 -12.33
C PHE A 489 5.75 37.61 -13.58
N GLY A 490 7.08 37.44 -13.52
CA GLY A 490 7.98 37.61 -14.66
C GLY A 490 8.38 39.06 -14.96
N ASP A 491 7.96 40.02 -14.14
CA ASP A 491 8.27 41.46 -14.25
C ASP A 491 8.91 42.03 -12.98
N SER A 492 9.55 41.18 -12.17
CA SER A 492 10.12 41.42 -10.84
C SER A 492 9.14 41.57 -9.67
N SER A 493 7.83 41.54 -9.93
CA SER A 493 6.82 41.51 -8.87
C SER A 493 6.46 40.08 -8.43
N THR A 494 5.98 39.93 -7.20
CA THR A 494 5.68 38.65 -6.56
C THR A 494 4.38 38.69 -5.74
N SER A 495 3.86 37.52 -5.37
CA SER A 495 2.72 37.39 -4.45
C SER A 495 2.79 36.09 -3.65
N THR A 496 2.15 36.06 -2.48
CA THR A 496 1.94 34.83 -1.68
C THR A 496 0.46 34.48 -1.51
N ALA A 497 -0.44 35.23 -2.17
CA ALA A 497 -1.86 34.89 -2.18
C ALA A 497 -2.10 33.61 -2.97
N THR A 498 -3.04 32.77 -2.53
CA THR A 498 -3.41 31.53 -3.23
C THR A 498 -3.89 31.79 -4.66
N SER A 499 -4.63 32.87 -4.93
CA SER A 499 -5.10 33.20 -6.29
C SER A 499 -5.00 34.72 -6.52
N PRO A 500 -3.83 35.22 -6.98
CA PRO A 500 -3.59 36.65 -7.12
C PRO A 500 -4.15 37.26 -8.41
N SER A 501 -4.26 38.59 -8.42
CA SER A 501 -4.44 39.40 -9.63
C SER A 501 -3.23 40.31 -9.78
N HIS A 502 -2.68 40.41 -11.00
CA HIS A 502 -1.49 41.22 -11.29
C HIS A 502 -1.68 42.08 -12.53
N THR A 503 -1.20 43.33 -12.50
CA THR A 503 -1.28 44.26 -13.63
C THR A 503 0.12 44.66 -14.09
N TYR A 504 0.42 44.34 -15.35
CA TYR A 504 1.72 44.58 -15.97
C TYR A 504 1.85 46.02 -16.49
N ALA A 505 3.06 46.57 -16.45
CA ALA A 505 3.32 47.93 -16.92
C ALA A 505 3.31 48.05 -18.46
N ALA A 506 3.50 46.95 -19.18
CA ALA A 506 3.57 46.92 -20.63
C ALA A 506 2.95 45.63 -21.20
N ALA A 507 2.62 45.68 -22.49
CA ALA A 507 2.23 44.48 -23.22
C ALA A 507 3.45 43.57 -23.41
N GLY A 508 3.23 42.27 -23.31
CA GLY A 508 4.29 41.28 -23.48
C GLY A 508 3.84 39.89 -23.06
N THR A 509 4.71 38.93 -23.32
CA THR A 509 4.61 37.60 -22.74
C THR A 509 5.51 37.55 -21.53
N TYR A 510 4.93 37.27 -20.37
CA TYR A 510 5.62 37.17 -19.10
C TYR A 510 5.66 35.71 -18.65
N SER A 511 6.83 35.27 -18.19
CA SER A 511 6.98 33.94 -17.60
C SER A 511 6.50 33.99 -16.15
N VAL A 512 5.27 33.52 -15.90
CA VAL A 512 4.69 33.50 -14.57
C VAL A 512 4.90 32.13 -13.96
N SER A 513 5.49 32.09 -12.77
CA SER A 513 5.61 30.86 -12.01
C SER A 513 4.85 30.93 -10.70
N GLU A 514 4.21 29.81 -10.37
CA GLU A 514 3.70 29.51 -9.05
C GLU A 514 4.56 28.38 -8.48
N THR A 515 5.05 28.55 -7.26
CA THR A 515 5.70 27.50 -6.48
C THR A 515 4.84 27.22 -5.26
N VAL A 516 4.43 25.96 -5.11
CA VAL A 516 3.72 25.47 -3.92
C VAL A 516 4.65 24.58 -3.10
N THR A 517 4.53 24.66 -1.78
CA THR A 517 5.34 23.88 -0.84
C THR A 517 4.44 22.97 -0.02
N ASP A 518 4.77 21.68 0.07
CA ASP A 518 4.11 20.78 1.01
C ASP A 518 4.45 21.18 2.45
N SER A 519 3.41 21.24 3.27
CA SER A 519 3.45 21.59 4.68
C SER A 519 4.31 20.68 5.55
N VAL A 520 4.51 19.41 5.16
CA VAL A 520 5.21 18.40 5.99
C VAL A 520 6.62 18.12 5.48
N SER A 521 6.75 17.71 4.22
CA SER A 521 8.04 17.35 3.63
C SER A 521 8.90 18.55 3.23
N GLY A 522 8.29 19.74 3.11
CA GLY A 522 8.94 20.93 2.58
C GLY A 522 9.32 20.81 1.10
N LYS A 523 8.92 19.74 0.43
CA LYS A 523 9.12 19.58 -1.01
C LYS A 523 8.30 20.64 -1.71
N THR A 524 8.90 21.20 -2.75
CA THR A 524 8.27 22.22 -3.58
C THR A 524 7.98 21.65 -4.95
N SER A 525 6.96 22.20 -5.57
CA SER A 525 6.68 22.00 -6.99
C SER A 525 6.39 23.36 -7.58
N SER A 526 6.80 23.55 -8.82
CA SER A 526 6.57 24.80 -9.52
C SER A 526 5.95 24.54 -10.88
N LYS A 527 4.92 25.32 -11.19
CA LYS A 527 4.39 25.43 -12.54
C LYS A 527 4.80 26.78 -13.07
N THR A 528 5.32 26.80 -14.29
CA THR A 528 5.55 28.03 -15.04
C THR A 528 4.64 28.04 -16.25
N ALA A 529 3.97 29.16 -16.51
CA ALA A 529 3.17 29.37 -17.69
C ALA A 529 3.53 30.71 -18.34
N SER A 530 3.56 30.73 -19.67
CA SER A 530 3.68 31.98 -20.43
C SER A 530 2.34 32.72 -20.41
N VAL A 531 2.30 33.85 -19.73
CA VAL A 531 1.13 34.72 -19.66
C VAL A 531 1.35 35.87 -20.63
N THR A 532 0.68 35.80 -21.78
CA THR A 532 0.64 36.92 -22.70
C THR A 532 -0.45 37.89 -22.27
N VAL A 533 -0.02 39.01 -21.69
CA VAL A 533 -0.85 40.20 -21.62
C VAL A 533 -0.58 41.02 -22.85
N THR A 534 -1.54 41.05 -23.75
CA THR A 534 -1.46 41.95 -24.87
C THR A 534 -1.88 43.33 -24.39
N SER A 535 -1.29 44.37 -24.95
CA SER A 535 -2.12 45.54 -25.22
C SER A 535 -3.12 45.01 -26.23
N GLY A 536 -4.26 44.48 -25.75
CA GLY A 536 -5.20 43.69 -26.53
C GLY A 536 -5.30 44.22 -27.95
N GLY A 537 -5.22 43.31 -28.94
CA GLY A 537 -5.70 43.62 -30.28
C GLY A 537 -7.06 44.31 -30.13
N GLY A 538 -7.13 45.59 -30.46
CA GLY A 538 -8.34 46.40 -30.34
C GLY A 538 -8.92 46.60 -28.93
N GLY A 539 -8.19 46.28 -27.86
CA GLY A 539 -8.63 46.43 -26.48
C GLY A 539 -8.19 47.73 -25.80
N GLY A 540 -7.60 48.64 -26.59
CA GLY A 540 -7.24 49.98 -26.16
C GLY A 540 -7.35 50.95 -27.33
N ASN A 541 -7.30 52.23 -27.00
CA ASN A 541 -7.47 53.34 -27.93
C ASN A 541 -6.21 53.54 -28.84
N VAL A 542 -5.56 52.49 -29.37
CA VAL A 542 -4.36 52.58 -30.24
C VAL A 542 -4.43 51.55 -31.41
N LEU A 543 -4.22 52.00 -32.65
CA LEU A 543 -4.31 51.26 -33.91
C LEU A 543 -2.92 50.82 -34.41
N GLN A 544 -2.88 49.67 -35.08
CA GLN A 544 -1.69 49.13 -35.75
C GLN A 544 -1.83 49.22 -37.27
N ASN A 545 -0.70 49.37 -37.98
CA ASN A 545 -0.69 49.58 -39.43
C ASN A 545 -1.30 48.39 -40.19
N GLY A 546 -2.43 48.62 -40.85
CA GLY A 546 -3.13 47.65 -41.69
C GLY A 546 -3.96 46.60 -40.92
N VAL A 547 -4.01 46.68 -39.60
CA VAL A 547 -4.76 45.74 -38.76
C VAL A 547 -6.10 46.36 -38.35
N ALA A 548 -7.20 45.68 -38.66
CA ALA A 548 -8.53 46.13 -38.28
C ALA A 548 -8.85 45.79 -36.82
N VAL A 549 -9.35 46.77 -36.07
CA VAL A 549 -10.06 46.58 -34.81
C VAL A 549 -11.52 46.27 -35.14
N THR A 550 -12.01 45.10 -34.79
CA THR A 550 -13.35 44.62 -35.21
C THR A 550 -14.32 44.55 -34.02
N GLY A 551 -15.62 44.38 -34.29
CA GLY A 551 -16.63 44.19 -33.25
C GLY A 551 -17.03 45.47 -32.49
N LEU A 552 -16.67 46.66 -32.98
CA LEU A 552 -16.90 47.92 -32.30
C LEU A 552 -18.39 48.23 -32.19
N SER A 553 -18.80 48.69 -31.02
CA SER A 553 -20.19 49.06 -30.71
C SER A 553 -20.23 50.25 -29.76
N ALA A 554 -21.17 51.16 -29.96
CA ALA A 554 -21.47 52.25 -29.04
C ALA A 554 -22.94 52.66 -29.15
N THR A 555 -23.51 53.18 -28.06
CA THR A 555 -24.88 53.71 -28.06
C THR A 555 -24.92 55.18 -28.50
N THR A 556 -26.04 55.62 -29.06
CA THR A 556 -26.24 56.99 -29.57
C THR A 556 -25.70 58.06 -28.60
N GLY A 557 -24.85 58.95 -29.12
CA GLY A 557 -24.24 60.06 -28.37
C GLY A 557 -22.93 59.72 -27.66
N ASN A 558 -22.50 58.46 -27.63
CA ASN A 558 -21.20 58.05 -27.09
C ASN A 558 -20.10 58.02 -28.16
N GLN A 559 -18.85 58.14 -27.72
CA GLN A 559 -17.67 58.19 -28.57
C GLN A 559 -16.68 57.09 -28.20
N LEU A 560 -16.10 56.45 -29.20
CA LEU A 560 -14.92 55.59 -29.06
C LEU A 560 -13.71 56.34 -29.60
N ASN A 561 -12.60 56.34 -28.87
CA ASN A 561 -11.39 57.06 -29.25
C ASN A 561 -10.25 56.09 -29.52
N TYR A 562 -9.37 56.41 -30.47
CA TYR A 562 -8.22 55.63 -30.87
C TYR A 562 -7.05 56.55 -31.24
N THR A 563 -5.85 56.01 -31.35
CA THR A 563 -4.64 56.72 -31.74
C THR A 563 -3.80 55.87 -32.68
N MET A 564 -2.93 56.44 -33.49
CA MET A 564 -2.00 55.68 -34.35
C MET A 564 -0.70 56.46 -34.50
N VAL A 565 0.42 55.83 -34.17
CA VAL A 565 1.75 56.40 -34.42
C VAL A 565 2.14 56.14 -35.86
N VAL A 566 2.45 57.21 -36.60
CA VAL A 566 2.87 57.16 -37.99
C VAL A 566 4.36 57.52 -38.06
N PRO A 567 5.21 56.66 -38.64
CA PRO A 567 6.65 56.90 -38.70
C PRO A 567 7.01 57.96 -39.76
N ALA A 568 8.21 58.51 -39.65
CA ALA A 568 8.75 59.43 -40.66
C ALA A 568 8.87 58.76 -42.03
N GLY A 569 8.49 59.49 -43.08
CA GLY A 569 8.53 59.00 -44.47
C GLY A 569 7.39 58.07 -44.87
N ALA A 570 6.38 57.85 -44.00
CA ALA A 570 5.18 57.12 -44.36
C ALA A 570 4.41 57.85 -45.48
N THR A 571 3.79 57.09 -46.39
CA THR A 571 2.94 57.61 -47.47
C THR A 571 1.60 56.86 -47.51
N GLY A 572 0.58 57.46 -48.13
CA GLY A 572 -0.73 56.80 -48.29
C GLY A 572 -1.47 56.51 -46.98
N LEU A 573 -1.36 57.39 -45.99
CA LEU A 573 -2.05 57.23 -44.70
C LEU A 573 -3.58 57.36 -44.87
N SER A 574 -4.30 56.37 -44.37
CA SER A 574 -5.77 56.31 -44.38
C SER A 574 -6.31 55.69 -43.11
N PHE A 575 -7.50 56.12 -42.70
CA PHE A 575 -8.30 55.49 -41.65
C PHE A 575 -9.67 55.17 -42.21
N ALA A 576 -10.15 53.95 -42.02
CA ALA A 576 -11.43 53.52 -42.55
C ALA A 576 -12.23 52.73 -41.52
N ILE A 577 -13.54 52.98 -41.48
CA ILE A 577 -14.50 52.11 -40.80
C ILE A 577 -15.31 51.35 -41.85
N SER A 578 -15.70 50.12 -41.50
CA SER A 578 -16.53 49.28 -42.38
C SER A 578 -17.33 48.24 -41.62
N GLY A 579 -18.43 47.79 -42.23
CA GLY A 579 -19.26 46.68 -41.73
C GLY A 579 -20.19 47.07 -40.58
N GLY A 580 -20.78 46.06 -39.92
CA GLY A 580 -21.69 46.27 -38.80
C GLY A 580 -23.07 46.86 -39.17
N THR A 581 -23.80 47.30 -38.15
CA THR A 581 -25.12 47.94 -38.23
C THR A 581 -25.11 49.30 -37.51
N GLY A 582 -26.08 50.17 -37.76
CA GLY A 582 -26.15 51.51 -37.15
C GLY A 582 -25.40 52.59 -37.95
N ASP A 583 -25.00 53.66 -37.26
CA ASP A 583 -24.35 54.83 -37.88
C ASP A 583 -23.22 55.40 -37.00
N ALA A 584 -21.98 55.00 -37.32
CA ALA A 584 -20.75 55.50 -36.72
C ALA A 584 -20.09 56.55 -37.62
N ASP A 585 -19.92 57.77 -37.13
CA ASP A 585 -19.19 58.84 -37.83
C ASP A 585 -17.69 58.83 -37.47
N LEU A 586 -16.81 58.86 -38.47
CA LEU A 586 -15.34 58.87 -38.31
C LEU A 586 -14.76 60.29 -38.27
N TYR A 587 -13.96 60.58 -37.26
CA TYR A 587 -13.19 61.82 -37.11
C TYR A 587 -11.70 61.50 -36.89
N VAL A 588 -10.80 62.23 -37.56
CA VAL A 588 -9.34 62.06 -37.41
C VAL A 588 -8.65 63.41 -37.21
N LYS A 589 -7.64 63.47 -36.33
CA LYS A 589 -6.81 64.66 -36.10
C LYS A 589 -5.37 64.32 -35.71
N PHE A 590 -4.38 65.06 -36.22
CA PHE A 590 -2.97 64.90 -35.86
C PHE A 590 -2.62 65.67 -34.56
N GLY A 591 -1.82 65.06 -33.70
CA GLY A 591 -1.23 65.68 -32.51
C GLY A 591 -2.16 65.92 -31.32
N SER A 592 -3.48 65.78 -31.48
CA SER A 592 -4.48 65.93 -30.41
C SER A 592 -5.80 65.22 -30.75
N ALA A 593 -6.63 64.94 -29.73
CA ALA A 593 -7.93 64.31 -29.93
C ALA A 593 -8.89 65.21 -30.75
N PRO A 594 -9.61 64.66 -31.74
CA PRO A 594 -10.66 65.39 -32.45
C PRO A 594 -11.85 65.71 -31.53
N THR A 595 -12.66 66.70 -31.93
CA THR A 595 -13.98 67.01 -31.35
C THR A 595 -14.99 67.15 -32.48
N LEU A 596 -16.29 67.24 -32.17
CA LEU A 596 -17.35 67.43 -33.17
C LEU A 596 -17.19 68.73 -33.99
N THR A 597 -16.38 69.68 -33.53
CA THR A 597 -16.12 70.96 -34.21
C THR A 597 -14.65 71.19 -34.57
N SER A 598 -13.74 70.25 -34.25
CA SER A 598 -12.30 70.38 -34.53
C SER A 598 -11.70 69.03 -34.91
N TYR A 599 -11.38 68.86 -36.18
CA TYR A 599 -10.84 67.63 -36.78
C TYR A 599 -10.06 68.00 -38.04
N ASP A 600 -9.19 67.10 -38.50
CA ASP A 600 -8.47 67.26 -39.76
C ASP A 600 -9.16 66.52 -40.90
N CYS A 601 -9.92 65.46 -40.58
CA CYS A 601 -10.75 64.74 -41.53
C CYS A 601 -12.02 64.20 -40.87
N ARG A 602 -13.15 64.35 -41.58
CA ARG A 602 -14.44 63.71 -41.31
C ARG A 602 -15.18 63.47 -42.64
N PRO A 603 -15.52 62.23 -43.03
CA PRO A 603 -16.33 61.94 -44.21
C PRO A 603 -17.80 62.23 -43.89
N TYR A 604 -18.46 63.14 -44.61
CA TYR A 604 -19.88 63.45 -44.39
C TYR A 604 -20.77 62.42 -45.12
N ILE A 605 -20.73 61.17 -44.67
CA ILE A 605 -21.42 60.03 -45.29
C ILE A 605 -22.33 59.39 -44.22
N THR A 606 -23.44 58.79 -44.63
CA THR A 606 -24.35 58.09 -43.72
C THR A 606 -24.00 56.60 -43.67
N GLY A 607 -23.93 56.02 -42.47
CA GLY A 607 -23.65 54.60 -42.25
C GLY A 607 -22.17 54.28 -42.05
N ASN A 608 -21.88 53.04 -41.65
CA ASN A 608 -20.58 52.65 -41.10
C ASN A 608 -19.41 52.47 -42.09
N ASN A 609 -19.57 52.85 -43.36
CA ASN A 609 -18.54 52.70 -44.40
C ASN A 609 -17.95 54.06 -44.75
N GLU A 610 -17.00 54.51 -43.94
CA GLU A 610 -16.37 55.82 -44.07
C GLU A 610 -14.85 55.72 -44.14
N THR A 611 -14.21 56.58 -44.94
CA THR A 611 -12.75 56.60 -45.09
C THR A 611 -12.21 58.03 -45.05
N CYS A 612 -11.21 58.24 -44.19
CA CYS A 612 -10.39 59.44 -44.12
C CYS A 612 -9.01 59.20 -44.75
N ASN A 613 -8.76 59.79 -45.91
CA ASN A 613 -7.46 59.78 -46.58
C ASN A 613 -6.65 61.03 -46.19
N ILE A 614 -5.46 60.84 -45.62
CA ILE A 614 -4.59 61.93 -45.20
C ILE A 614 -3.57 62.21 -46.31
N ALA A 615 -3.76 63.34 -47.01
CA ALA A 615 -3.00 63.69 -48.20
C ALA A 615 -1.47 63.82 -47.96
N THR A 616 -1.07 64.24 -46.76
CA THR A 616 0.34 64.34 -46.37
C THR A 616 0.50 63.78 -44.96
N ALA A 617 1.08 62.58 -44.86
CA ALA A 617 1.30 61.91 -43.58
C ALA A 617 2.44 62.62 -42.81
N GLN A 618 2.15 63.01 -41.58
CA GLN A 618 3.10 63.62 -40.65
C GLN A 618 3.62 62.54 -39.69
N ALA A 619 4.91 62.59 -39.37
CA ALA A 619 5.49 61.70 -38.36
C ALA A 619 4.96 62.10 -36.98
N GLY A 620 4.33 61.18 -36.25
CA GLY A 620 3.75 61.46 -34.94
C GLY A 620 2.44 60.73 -34.70
N THR A 621 1.66 61.18 -33.73
CA THR A 621 0.42 60.48 -33.31
C THR A 621 -0.80 61.12 -33.95
N TYR A 622 -1.58 60.32 -34.67
CA TYR A 622 -2.93 60.65 -35.10
C TYR A 622 -3.93 60.14 -34.06
N TYR A 623 -5.00 60.89 -33.81
CA TYR A 623 -6.11 60.52 -32.96
C TYR A 623 -7.34 60.32 -33.84
N VAL A 624 -8.12 59.28 -33.55
CA VAL A 624 -9.28 58.83 -34.32
C VAL A 624 -10.45 58.71 -33.36
N MET A 625 -11.62 59.22 -33.71
CA MET A 625 -12.84 59.13 -32.90
C MET A 625 -13.97 58.58 -33.76
N LEU A 626 -14.70 57.60 -33.24
CA LEU A 626 -15.97 57.14 -33.78
C LEU A 626 -17.07 57.72 -32.91
N ASN A 627 -17.91 58.59 -33.48
CA ASN A 627 -19.07 59.15 -32.81
C ASN A 627 -20.32 58.37 -33.21
N ALA A 628 -21.05 57.83 -32.23
CA ALA A 628 -22.31 57.13 -32.49
C ALA A 628 -23.44 58.13 -32.81
N TYR A 629 -23.60 58.49 -34.09
CA TYR A 629 -24.73 59.30 -34.55
C TYR A 629 -26.05 58.54 -34.32
N ALA A 630 -26.02 57.24 -34.58
CA ALA A 630 -26.96 56.26 -34.05
C ALA A 630 -26.19 55.12 -33.37
N SER A 631 -26.82 54.39 -32.45
CA SER A 631 -26.22 53.19 -31.87
C SER A 631 -25.74 52.24 -32.97
N PHE A 632 -24.47 51.84 -32.92
CA PHE A 632 -23.85 50.95 -33.90
C PHE A 632 -23.26 49.71 -33.24
N SER A 633 -23.13 48.63 -34.01
CA SER A 633 -22.51 47.39 -33.53
C SER A 633 -21.87 46.59 -34.66
N GLY A 634 -20.75 45.93 -34.35
CA GLY A 634 -20.01 45.08 -35.29
C GLY A 634 -19.15 45.84 -36.29
N VAL A 635 -18.87 47.13 -36.05
CA VAL A 635 -18.07 47.97 -36.94
C VAL A 635 -16.59 47.62 -36.81
N SER A 636 -15.85 47.70 -37.92
CA SER A 636 -14.41 47.48 -37.95
C SER A 636 -13.66 48.76 -38.33
N LEU A 637 -12.66 49.17 -37.55
CA LEU A 637 -11.79 50.34 -37.79
C LEU A 637 -10.37 49.89 -38.16
N VAL A 638 -9.82 50.39 -39.27
CA VAL A 638 -8.45 50.13 -39.69
C VAL A 638 -7.71 51.45 -40.02
N GLY A 639 -6.50 51.59 -39.50
CA GLY A 639 -5.55 52.62 -39.94
C GLY A 639 -4.45 51.99 -40.78
N LYS A 640 -4.11 52.56 -41.94
CA LYS A 640 -3.12 52.00 -42.87
C LYS A 640 -2.24 53.08 -43.49
N TYR A 641 -0.94 52.80 -43.60
CA TYR A 641 0.06 53.56 -44.36
C TYR A 641 1.08 52.62 -45.01
N THR A 642 1.80 53.12 -46.01
CA THR A 642 3.00 52.47 -46.58
C THR A 642 4.24 53.02 -45.89
N ALA A 643 5.03 52.17 -45.24
CA ALA A 643 6.26 52.58 -44.56
C ALA A 643 7.31 53.03 -45.58
N GLY A 644 7.97 54.16 -45.31
CA GLY A 644 9.08 54.64 -46.14
C GLY A 644 10.31 53.75 -45.97
N GLY A 645 10.95 53.37 -47.08
CA GLY A 645 12.21 52.61 -47.06
C GLY A 645 13.35 53.46 -46.51
N GLY A 646 13.68 53.25 -45.24
CA GLY A 646 14.84 53.85 -44.57
C GLY A 646 15.28 52.93 -43.43
N GLY A 647 16.41 52.26 -43.61
CA GLY A 647 16.87 51.19 -42.73
C GLY A 647 17.35 51.64 -41.36
N GLY A 648 17.35 50.67 -40.42
CA GLY A 648 18.09 50.74 -39.17
C GLY A 648 17.57 49.79 -38.09
N GLY A 649 18.40 48.81 -37.68
CA GLY A 649 18.45 48.38 -36.27
C GLY A 649 18.21 46.91 -35.93
N GLY A 650 19.20 46.05 -36.18
CA GLY A 650 19.69 44.97 -35.29
C GLY A 650 18.71 44.04 -34.55
N GLY A 651 18.43 42.88 -35.15
CA GLY A 651 17.99 41.65 -34.48
C GLY A 651 18.32 40.46 -35.40
N GLY A 652 19.09 39.49 -34.93
CA GLY A 652 19.59 38.38 -35.76
C GLY A 652 18.45 37.60 -36.42
N SER A 653 18.61 37.26 -37.71
CA SER A 653 17.57 36.55 -38.47
C SER A 653 17.64 35.04 -38.24
N GLN A 654 16.50 34.42 -37.93
CA GLN A 654 16.31 32.97 -37.97
C GLN A 654 16.36 32.48 -39.42
N LEU A 655 17.07 31.36 -39.67
CA LEU A 655 17.21 30.79 -41.02
C LEU A 655 16.44 29.49 -41.25
N LEU A 656 16.01 28.79 -40.21
CA LEU A 656 15.25 27.54 -40.32
C LEU A 656 13.74 27.82 -40.39
N GLY A 657 13.04 27.03 -41.20
CA GLY A 657 11.57 26.95 -41.20
C GLY A 657 11.07 25.75 -40.38
N ASN A 658 9.83 25.85 -39.90
CA ASN A 658 9.16 24.83 -39.07
C ASN A 658 10.06 24.36 -37.90
N THR A 659 10.51 25.31 -37.09
CA THR A 659 11.56 25.08 -36.07
C THR A 659 11.16 24.10 -34.99
N GLY A 660 9.89 24.07 -34.59
CA GLY A 660 9.31 23.09 -33.65
C GLY A 660 8.46 22.03 -34.34
N PHE A 661 8.62 21.80 -35.65
CA PHE A 661 7.90 20.76 -36.40
C PHE A 661 6.34 20.86 -36.48
N GLU A 662 5.75 21.85 -35.81
CA GLU A 662 4.31 22.12 -35.60
C GLU A 662 3.39 22.20 -36.82
N THR A 663 3.93 22.21 -38.03
CA THR A 663 3.06 22.17 -39.23
C THR A 663 2.41 20.80 -39.47
N GLY A 664 2.79 19.76 -38.70
CA GLY A 664 2.34 18.38 -38.93
C GLY A 664 2.86 17.78 -40.24
N SER A 665 3.84 18.43 -40.87
CA SER A 665 4.48 18.01 -42.10
C SER A 665 5.99 18.03 -41.94
N ALA A 666 6.67 17.05 -42.56
CA ALA A 666 8.13 17.00 -42.55
C ALA A 666 8.73 18.22 -43.24
N ALA A 667 8.09 18.78 -44.28
CA ALA A 667 8.61 19.95 -44.98
C ALA A 667 8.69 21.18 -44.05
N PRO A 668 9.77 21.99 -44.10
CA PRO A 668 10.90 21.96 -45.04
C PRO A 668 12.06 21.02 -44.64
N TRP A 669 11.92 20.23 -43.58
CA TRP A 669 12.89 19.21 -43.19
C TRP A 669 12.83 17.99 -44.13
N THR A 670 13.98 17.35 -44.28
CA THR A 670 14.13 16.01 -44.85
C THR A 670 14.44 15.04 -43.72
N MET A 671 13.59 14.04 -43.52
CA MET A 671 13.63 13.13 -42.37
C MET A 671 13.55 11.68 -42.81
N THR A 672 14.07 10.75 -42.01
CA THR A 672 13.77 9.32 -42.15
C THR A 672 12.27 9.09 -41.91
N SER A 673 11.68 8.09 -42.59
CA SER A 673 10.27 7.76 -42.43
C SER A 673 9.98 7.38 -40.97
N GLY A 674 8.93 7.97 -40.39
CA GLY A 674 8.53 7.73 -38.99
C GLY A 674 9.13 8.70 -37.97
N VAL A 675 10.07 9.57 -38.36
CA VAL A 675 10.73 10.48 -37.41
C VAL A 675 9.87 11.66 -36.98
N LEU A 676 9.02 12.21 -37.86
CA LEU A 676 8.07 13.25 -37.42
C LEU A 676 6.97 12.58 -36.61
N CYS A 677 6.82 12.97 -35.34
CA CYS A 677 5.78 12.41 -34.51
C CYS A 677 5.07 13.46 -33.64
N ASP A 678 3.94 13.05 -33.07
CA ASP A 678 3.22 13.72 -32.00
C ASP A 678 3.18 12.79 -30.78
N SER A 679 2.38 13.14 -29.76
CA SER A 679 2.22 12.35 -28.53
C SER A 679 1.88 10.85 -28.71
N SER A 680 1.48 10.41 -29.90
CA SER A 680 1.21 8.99 -30.19
C SER A 680 2.45 8.10 -30.26
N CYS A 681 3.67 8.66 -30.39
CA CYS A 681 4.91 7.88 -30.38
C CYS A 681 5.44 7.53 -28.99
N GLY A 682 4.76 7.92 -27.91
CA GLY A 682 5.16 7.59 -26.53
C GLY A 682 6.10 8.60 -25.86
N GLU A 683 6.54 9.61 -26.60
CA GLU A 683 7.29 10.76 -26.08
C GLU A 683 6.42 12.03 -26.10
N SER A 684 6.84 13.06 -25.39
CA SER A 684 6.15 14.36 -25.39
C SER A 684 6.97 15.42 -26.11
N PRO A 685 6.36 16.33 -26.89
CA PRO A 685 7.07 17.48 -27.45
C PRO A 685 7.60 18.38 -26.32
N HIS A 686 8.65 19.14 -26.60
CA HIS A 686 9.13 20.19 -25.69
C HIS A 686 8.11 21.33 -25.61
N ALA A 687 7.54 21.70 -26.76
CA ALA A 687 6.44 22.65 -26.86
C ALA A 687 5.59 22.33 -28.10
N GLY A 688 4.29 22.63 -28.05
CA GLY A 688 3.40 22.39 -29.18
C GLY A 688 2.92 20.94 -29.27
N THR A 689 2.86 20.40 -30.49
CA THR A 689 2.21 19.14 -30.84
C THR A 689 3.15 18.14 -31.47
N TYR A 690 4.10 18.59 -32.29
CA TYR A 690 4.93 17.74 -33.14
C TYR A 690 6.41 17.87 -32.78
N TYR A 691 7.17 16.81 -32.94
CA TYR A 691 8.59 16.77 -32.66
C TYR A 691 9.30 15.75 -33.56
N ALA A 692 10.63 15.75 -33.55
CA ALA A 692 11.43 14.75 -34.25
C ALA A 692 11.87 13.63 -33.29
N TYR A 693 11.33 12.44 -33.48
CA TYR A 693 11.62 11.23 -32.74
C TYR A 693 12.57 10.32 -33.53
N LEU A 694 13.86 10.38 -33.22
CA LEU A 694 14.85 9.45 -33.78
C LEU A 694 14.83 8.21 -32.90
N ASP A 695 13.90 7.32 -33.24
CA ASP A 695 13.42 6.19 -32.45
C ASP A 695 14.54 5.21 -32.09
N GLY A 696 14.34 4.55 -30.95
CA GLY A 696 15.17 3.48 -30.49
C GLY A 696 14.57 2.11 -30.89
N TYR A 697 15.09 1.38 -31.86
CA TYR A 697 14.59 0.06 -32.24
C TYR A 697 15.21 -1.08 -31.42
N GLY A 698 16.25 -0.82 -30.61
CA GLY A 698 17.02 -1.88 -29.93
C GLY A 698 17.70 -2.84 -30.93
N THR A 699 17.89 -2.38 -32.16
CA THR A 699 18.61 -3.05 -33.25
C THR A 699 19.36 -2.00 -34.06
N THR A 700 20.33 -2.41 -34.88
CA THR A 700 21.15 -1.43 -35.62
C THR A 700 20.31 -0.69 -36.65
N HIS A 701 20.03 0.58 -36.35
CA HIS A 701 19.25 1.48 -37.19
C HIS A 701 19.89 2.88 -37.24
N THR A 702 19.48 3.71 -38.19
CA THR A 702 19.96 5.10 -38.30
C THR A 702 18.85 6.00 -38.82
N ASP A 703 18.47 6.96 -37.97
CA ASP A 703 17.52 8.01 -38.31
C ASP A 703 18.22 9.34 -38.54
N THR A 704 17.66 10.14 -39.44
CA THR A 704 18.21 11.46 -39.78
C THR A 704 17.11 12.50 -39.91
N VAL A 705 17.44 13.72 -39.48
CA VAL A 705 16.62 14.94 -39.67
C VAL A 705 17.52 16.04 -40.18
N SER A 706 17.16 16.68 -41.29
CA SER A 706 18.02 17.70 -41.88
C SER A 706 17.28 18.81 -42.63
N GLN A 707 17.85 20.02 -42.62
CA GLN A 707 17.37 21.16 -43.39
C GLN A 707 18.58 21.94 -43.94
N SER A 708 18.46 22.40 -45.18
CA SER A 708 19.47 23.25 -45.81
C SER A 708 19.08 24.72 -45.71
N VAL A 709 20.04 25.55 -45.32
CA VAL A 709 19.88 27.01 -45.21
C VAL A 709 20.98 27.72 -45.99
N THR A 710 20.67 28.91 -46.52
CA THR A 710 21.66 29.78 -47.16
C THR A 710 22.08 30.87 -46.19
N ILE A 711 23.39 30.99 -45.95
CA ILE A 711 23.93 32.02 -45.05
C ILE A 711 23.90 33.37 -45.76
N PRO A 712 23.28 34.41 -45.18
CA PRO A 712 23.28 35.74 -45.77
C PRO A 712 24.69 36.28 -46.02
N SER A 713 24.86 37.05 -47.08
CA SER A 713 26.12 37.74 -47.36
C SER A 713 26.46 38.70 -46.20
N GLY A 714 27.67 38.61 -45.65
CA GLY A 714 28.14 39.45 -44.54
C GLY A 714 28.08 38.80 -43.15
N VAL A 715 27.43 37.64 -43.01
CA VAL A 715 27.37 36.88 -41.77
C VAL A 715 28.53 35.89 -41.70
N SER A 716 29.28 35.90 -40.59
CA SER A 716 30.36 34.93 -40.33
C SER A 716 30.15 34.05 -39.10
N LYS A 717 29.07 34.30 -38.33
CA LYS A 717 28.71 33.53 -37.14
C LYS A 717 27.22 33.21 -37.11
N GLY A 718 26.90 32.01 -36.64
CA GLY A 718 25.54 31.61 -36.33
C GLY A 718 25.47 30.98 -34.94
N THR A 719 24.29 31.01 -34.34
CA THR A 719 23.98 30.30 -33.11
C THR A 719 22.94 29.23 -33.42
N LEU A 720 23.34 27.97 -33.27
CA LEU A 720 22.45 26.82 -33.34
C LEU A 720 21.97 26.49 -31.94
N GLN A 721 20.66 26.46 -31.73
CA GLN A 721 20.04 25.97 -30.50
C GLN A 721 18.99 24.92 -30.81
N PHE A 722 18.87 23.91 -29.97
CA PHE A 722 17.84 22.88 -30.05
C PHE A 722 17.60 22.28 -28.65
N TYR A 723 16.44 21.68 -28.47
CA TYR A 723 16.12 20.89 -27.29
C TYR A 723 16.31 19.41 -27.61
N LEU A 724 16.97 18.68 -26.71
CA LEU A 724 17.21 17.24 -26.84
C LEU A 724 16.72 16.53 -25.57
N HIS A 725 15.82 15.59 -25.73
CA HIS A 725 15.52 14.57 -24.73
C HIS A 725 16.13 13.24 -25.17
N ILE A 726 16.71 12.51 -24.22
CA ILE A 726 17.31 11.20 -24.45
C ILE A 726 16.63 10.26 -23.49
N ASP A 727 15.77 9.38 -24.02
CA ASP A 727 15.19 8.27 -23.27
C ASP A 727 16.02 7.01 -23.54
N THR A 728 16.41 6.30 -22.49
CA THR A 728 17.33 5.17 -22.64
C THR A 728 17.07 4.08 -21.62
N ALA A 729 16.99 2.84 -22.11
CA ALA A 729 17.02 1.63 -21.31
C ALA A 729 18.46 1.19 -20.98
N GLU A 730 19.48 1.84 -21.55
CA GLU A 730 20.88 1.52 -21.34
C GLU A 730 21.39 2.04 -19.99
N THR A 731 21.61 1.14 -19.04
CA THR A 731 22.04 1.51 -17.67
C THR A 731 23.55 1.66 -17.51
N THR A 732 24.32 1.58 -18.60
CA THR A 732 25.79 1.70 -18.51
C THR A 732 26.18 3.15 -18.21
N THR A 733 27.24 3.33 -17.41
CA THR A 733 27.74 4.67 -17.06
C THR A 733 29.03 5.05 -17.82
N THR A 734 29.57 4.13 -18.62
CA THR A 734 30.85 4.29 -19.33
C THR A 734 30.79 3.94 -20.82
N SER A 735 29.86 3.09 -21.24
CA SER A 735 29.74 2.65 -22.63
C SER A 735 28.79 3.57 -23.41
N LYS A 736 29.25 4.04 -24.57
CA LYS A 736 28.43 4.81 -25.52
C LYS A 736 27.83 3.86 -26.54
N ASN A 737 26.67 3.31 -26.20
CA ASN A 737 26.02 2.26 -26.98
C ASN A 737 25.33 2.85 -28.22
N ASP A 738 24.55 3.91 -28.03
CA ASP A 738 23.90 4.64 -29.11
C ASP A 738 24.43 6.07 -29.19
N THR A 739 24.41 6.66 -30.38
CA THR A 739 25.01 7.98 -30.61
C THR A 739 24.09 8.92 -31.36
N PHE A 740 24.06 10.16 -30.91
CA PHE A 740 23.37 11.25 -31.57
C PHE A 740 24.37 12.33 -31.98
N THR A 741 24.46 12.61 -33.28
CA THR A 741 25.46 13.53 -33.84
C THR A 741 24.79 14.69 -34.55
N VAL A 742 25.26 15.90 -34.27
CA VAL A 742 24.80 17.14 -34.90
C VAL A 742 25.90 17.65 -35.82
N THR A 743 25.60 17.83 -37.10
CA THR A 743 26.54 18.37 -38.08
C THR A 743 25.97 19.59 -38.80
N LEU A 744 26.85 20.53 -39.13
CA LEU A 744 26.55 21.64 -40.03
C LEU A 744 27.51 21.56 -41.21
N GLY A 745 27.00 21.13 -42.37
CA GLY A 745 27.83 20.71 -43.50
C GLY A 745 28.65 19.47 -43.13
N SER A 746 29.98 19.55 -43.28
CA SER A 746 30.91 18.48 -42.89
C SER A 746 31.44 18.59 -41.47
N THR A 747 31.04 19.61 -40.71
CA THR A 747 31.56 19.89 -39.36
C THR A 747 30.64 19.32 -38.30
N THR A 748 31.16 18.47 -37.42
CA THR A 748 30.46 18.03 -36.21
C THR A 748 30.41 19.15 -35.18
N VAL A 749 29.20 19.52 -34.78
CA VAL A 749 28.92 20.55 -33.77
C VAL A 749 28.84 19.93 -32.38
N ALA A 750 28.19 18.78 -32.25
CA ALA A 750 28.03 18.07 -31.00
C ALA A 750 27.82 16.55 -31.20
N THR A 751 28.15 15.77 -30.17
CA THR A 751 27.87 14.33 -30.12
C THR A 751 27.40 13.95 -28.73
N PHE A 752 26.31 13.20 -28.67
CA PHE A 752 25.68 12.67 -27.46
C PHE A 752 25.53 11.16 -27.56
N SER A 753 25.16 10.53 -26.46
CA SER A 753 24.93 9.09 -26.34
C SER A 753 23.95 8.81 -25.19
N ASN A 754 23.61 7.54 -24.97
CA ASN A 754 22.88 7.08 -23.79
C ASN A 754 23.43 7.64 -22.46
N LEU A 755 24.75 7.86 -22.36
CA LEU A 755 25.39 8.44 -21.16
C LEU A 755 25.01 9.90 -20.88
N ASN A 756 24.35 10.57 -21.83
CA ASN A 756 23.92 11.95 -21.72
C ASN A 756 22.43 12.07 -21.32
N ALA A 757 21.76 10.97 -21.01
CA ALA A 757 20.38 10.97 -20.55
C ALA A 757 20.24 11.79 -19.26
N ALA A 758 19.24 12.66 -19.26
CA ALA A 758 18.86 13.53 -18.16
C ALA A 758 17.33 13.62 -18.12
N SER A 759 16.77 13.96 -16.97
CA SER A 759 15.32 14.13 -16.85
C SER A 759 14.84 15.25 -17.76
N GLY A 760 13.92 14.91 -18.68
CA GLY A 760 13.29 15.85 -19.63
C GLY A 760 14.25 16.38 -20.71
N TYR A 761 13.78 17.40 -21.44
CA TYR A 761 14.56 18.07 -22.47
C TYR A 761 15.67 18.93 -21.89
N GLN A 762 16.84 18.86 -22.51
CA GLN A 762 17.97 19.74 -22.27
C GLN A 762 18.15 20.69 -23.44
N VAL A 763 18.33 21.99 -23.16
CA VAL A 763 18.65 22.97 -24.19
C VAL A 763 20.14 22.94 -24.52
N HIS A 764 20.48 22.84 -25.79
CA HIS A 764 21.84 22.89 -26.27
C HIS A 764 22.01 24.07 -27.22
N SER A 765 23.03 24.89 -27.00
CA SER A 765 23.29 26.09 -27.78
C SER A 765 24.76 26.20 -28.13
N TYR A 766 25.06 26.33 -29.42
CA TYR A 766 26.41 26.37 -29.97
C TYR A 766 26.58 27.55 -30.91
N THR A 767 27.62 28.35 -30.68
CA THR A 767 28.07 29.37 -31.63
C THR A 767 29.03 28.72 -32.62
N VAL A 768 28.68 28.79 -33.90
CA VAL A 768 29.45 28.19 -35.00
C VAL A 768 29.93 29.26 -35.97
N ASN A 769 31.13 29.07 -36.50
CA ASN A 769 31.62 29.90 -37.60
C ASN A 769 30.95 29.42 -38.89
N VAL A 770 30.46 30.36 -39.70
CA VAL A 770 29.84 30.08 -41.00
C VAL A 770 30.52 30.88 -42.09
N THR A 771 30.49 30.36 -43.31
CA THR A 771 31.02 31.06 -44.48
C THR A 771 29.91 31.94 -45.09
N PRO A 772 30.09 33.27 -45.19
CA PRO A 772 29.08 34.13 -45.79
C PRO A 772 28.72 33.69 -47.22
N GLY A 773 27.42 33.63 -47.54
CA GLY A 773 26.93 33.25 -48.87
C GLY A 773 26.97 31.76 -49.19
N SER A 774 27.43 30.88 -48.28
CA SER A 774 27.40 29.44 -48.50
C SER A 774 26.03 28.82 -48.20
N SER A 775 25.74 27.67 -48.79
CA SER A 775 24.64 26.81 -48.38
C SER A 775 25.16 25.77 -47.39
N LEU A 776 24.50 25.63 -46.25
CA LEU A 776 24.86 24.68 -45.20
C LEU A 776 23.68 23.76 -44.91
N LYS A 777 23.97 22.47 -44.73
CA LYS A 777 22.98 21.46 -44.32
C LYS A 777 23.16 21.18 -42.83
N LEU A 778 22.18 21.54 -42.02
CA LEU A 778 22.09 21.07 -40.64
C LEU A 778 21.55 19.64 -40.66
N THR A 779 22.26 18.71 -40.03
CA THR A 779 21.84 17.31 -39.94
C THR A 779 21.96 16.82 -38.50
N PHE A 780 20.90 16.21 -38.01
CA PHE A 780 20.87 15.41 -36.80
C PHE A 780 20.81 13.94 -37.20
N THR A 781 21.68 13.12 -36.61
CA THR A 781 21.77 11.69 -36.90
C THR A 781 21.74 10.91 -35.60
N GLY A 782 20.68 10.14 -35.38
CA GLY A 782 20.58 9.12 -34.34
C GLY A 782 21.03 7.79 -34.93
N LYS A 783 22.04 7.17 -34.33
CA LYS A 783 22.54 5.86 -34.75
C LYS A 783 22.51 4.91 -33.56
N GLU A 784 21.77 3.85 -33.73
CA GLU A 784 21.66 2.77 -32.77
C GLU A 784 22.61 1.63 -33.12
N ASN A 785 23.06 0.93 -32.08
CA ASN A 785 23.74 -0.35 -32.23
C ASN A 785 22.73 -1.51 -31.99
N ALA A 786 23.18 -2.73 -31.68
CA ALA A 786 22.30 -3.88 -31.42
C ALA A 786 22.09 -4.20 -29.91
N SER A 787 22.22 -3.22 -29.02
CA SER A 787 21.95 -3.37 -27.58
C SER A 787 20.52 -2.92 -27.21
N LEU A 788 20.30 -2.42 -26.00
CA LEU A 788 19.00 -1.92 -25.52
C LEU A 788 18.63 -0.59 -26.19
N GLN A 789 17.36 -0.21 -26.06
CA GLN A 789 16.78 0.96 -26.71
C GLN A 789 17.35 2.28 -26.16
N THR A 790 17.73 3.19 -27.06
CA THR A 790 17.95 4.61 -26.77
C THR A 790 17.32 5.46 -27.86
N SER A 791 16.36 6.29 -27.47
CA SER A 791 15.68 7.20 -28.37
C SER A 791 16.17 8.64 -28.20
N PHE A 792 16.29 9.39 -29.29
CA PHE A 792 16.69 10.79 -29.28
C PHE A 792 15.56 11.67 -29.79
N VAL A 793 15.00 12.49 -28.92
CA VAL A 793 13.87 13.37 -29.22
C VAL A 793 14.35 14.81 -29.36
N ILE A 794 14.11 15.42 -30.51
CA ILE A 794 14.55 16.79 -30.82
C ILE A 794 13.34 17.68 -31.03
N ASP A 795 13.41 18.89 -30.49
CA ASP A 795 12.39 19.90 -30.70
C ASP A 795 12.96 21.33 -30.68
N ASP A 796 12.17 22.29 -31.16
CA ASP A 796 12.44 23.74 -31.13
C ASP A 796 13.84 24.14 -31.65
N VAL A 797 14.18 23.66 -32.85
CA VAL A 797 15.49 23.89 -33.48
C VAL A 797 15.56 25.28 -34.10
N THR A 798 16.49 26.10 -33.62
CA THR A 798 16.73 27.46 -34.10
C THR A 798 18.15 27.62 -34.62
N PHE A 799 18.31 28.33 -35.75
CA PHE A 799 19.60 28.74 -36.27
C PHE A 799 19.58 30.23 -36.65
N THR A 800 20.05 31.06 -35.74
CA THR A 800 20.06 32.51 -35.90
C THR A 800 21.42 33.00 -36.33
N VAL A 801 21.47 33.93 -37.27
CA VAL A 801 22.71 34.53 -37.75
C VAL A 801 22.81 36.01 -37.39
N GLN A 802 24.04 36.47 -37.18
CA GLN A 802 24.37 37.86 -36.84
C GLN A 802 25.45 38.42 -37.76
#